data_AF-A0A6I7LW64-F1
#
_entry.id   AF-A0A6I7LW64-F1
#
_cell.length_a   1.000
_cell.length_b   1.000
_cell.length_c   1.000
_cell.angle_alpha   90.00
_cell.angle_beta   90.00
_cell.angle_gamma   90.00
#
_symmetry.space_group_name_H-M   'P 1'
#
loop_
_entity.id
_entity.type
_entity.pdbx_description
1 polymer ?
#
loop_
_entity_poly.entity_id
_entity_poly.type
_entity_poly.pdbx_seq_one_letter_code
_entity_poly.pdbx_strand_id
1 'polypeptide(L)'
;MARKVMLTAFLCLLLSWPASGSIDKQRALATPVSGISPQDIAAAPTFSLADSCIVRNDLGAYWKIDHWLFGAELYKAYQDPSQSCPAPYPFAVQNVNMMLFVNKLCTLYVSVDVEGLDLSVPSCPAPGNLLSISQEYGLVISPPSGGGLYQVSVPLDSSVNVNGPYFVGFYFSNYIDTLAGVALVTDSLQAVCTSYNIWDTTTGFIDLCQNSYYNFPGRLVLFSTGLPGGSGSEPAPSITLLKPGVNEIVSGSATLWGLENSGSKIINYVRFDRKNGTIWSEIGRDSDGTRALRNGVDPSGSGDGYTSPWDYSSLAEGPYWLKATVYDTLGRIAVDSHQAAIDPTPPDLNMTKPLYLDTICLPLKVQATTPDENVTQVKFEWKVAPSSYSISINNLNQASFGDINHNPSDGNHAASGEYGDYYCGPVAGAEAIKYWFDKGFIYGMREGSSYITIDTVVERLAANMHTRANKGTYDDLFYGGMVQYFLTHGNDQKIDVVRRPDYRTIRNLFQEKELFVIMAVSGTPGLYLPLTGVNGLADSQGQYAATVANPVTGTSLNSYIRNYNGGSQFYYNSVWHDIDAVFTLMGYSYTVTRNLIGTDLNGADGWSFDWNSTPLTKDSLYFVTATATDATGRIGATTMLTQYGCKTYIKGDYNDDGLVNIGDAIMLINYVYKKGAAPIGGAYRADANCSGTIDLADIIYVIKYIYSQGTQPCR
;
A
#
# COMPACT_ATOMS: atom_id res chain seq x y z
N MET A 1 -16.64 13.36 9.29
CA MET A 1 -16.83 13.05 10.72
C MET A 1 -15.52 12.79 11.50
N ALA A 2 -14.36 12.62 10.84
CA ALA A 2 -13.07 12.38 11.49
C ALA A 2 -12.32 13.64 12.00
N ARG A 3 -12.76 14.85 11.59
CA ARG A 3 -12.08 16.12 11.90
C ARG A 3 -12.18 16.60 13.37
N LYS A 4 -12.96 15.91 14.22
CA LYS A 4 -13.21 16.30 15.62
C LYS A 4 -12.62 15.34 16.66
N VAL A 5 -12.07 14.19 16.24
CA VAL A 5 -11.64 13.11 17.15
C VAL A 5 -10.17 13.19 17.56
N MET A 6 -9.32 13.89 16.78
CA MET A 6 -7.88 14.00 17.09
C MET A 6 -7.51 15.25 17.91
N LEU A 7 -8.24 16.36 17.74
CA LEU A 7 -8.08 17.54 18.61
C LEU A 7 -8.42 17.22 20.07
N THR A 8 -9.20 16.16 20.31
CA THR A 8 -9.67 15.70 21.62
C THR A 8 -8.61 14.94 22.42
N ALA A 9 -7.57 14.38 21.79
CA ALA A 9 -6.57 13.61 22.51
C ALA A 9 -5.63 14.48 23.37
N PHE A 10 -5.26 15.69 22.88
CA PHE A 10 -4.53 16.69 23.68
C PHE A 10 -5.45 17.50 24.62
N LEU A 11 -6.69 17.77 24.19
CA LEU A 11 -7.67 18.49 25.01
C LEU A 11 -8.11 17.71 26.26
N CYS A 12 -8.05 16.37 26.24
CA CYS A 12 -8.49 15.53 27.36
C CYS A 12 -7.47 15.44 28.53
N LEU A 13 -6.23 15.90 28.37
CA LEU A 13 -5.21 15.93 29.43
C LEU A 13 -5.10 17.28 30.16
N LEU A 14 -5.74 18.33 29.63
CA LEU A 14 -5.82 19.66 30.26
C LEU A 14 -7.04 19.74 31.20
N LEU A 15 -7.09 18.88 32.23
CA LEU A 15 -8.19 18.90 33.20
C LEU A 15 -8.05 20.02 34.23
N SER A 16 -8.91 21.04 34.08
CA SER A 16 -9.37 22.03 35.06
C SER A 16 -8.31 22.66 35.97
N TRP A 17 -7.77 23.80 35.52
CA TRP A 17 -7.07 24.73 36.40
C TRP A 17 -8.06 25.49 37.29
N PRO A 18 -7.87 25.55 38.62
CA PRO A 18 -8.51 26.57 39.43
C PRO A 18 -7.95 27.95 39.07
N ALA A 19 -8.77 28.99 39.22
CA ALA A 19 -8.43 30.39 38.93
C ALA A 19 -7.20 30.95 39.70
N SER A 20 -6.53 30.16 40.56
CA SER A 20 -5.33 30.54 41.30
C SER A 20 -4.06 30.56 40.45
N GLY A 21 -3.94 29.73 39.40
CA GLY A 21 -2.71 29.64 38.58
C GLY A 21 -2.41 30.88 37.73
N SER A 22 -3.45 31.58 37.26
CA SER A 22 -3.30 32.81 36.46
C SER A 22 -2.84 34.01 37.30
N ILE A 23 -3.17 34.03 38.61
CA ILE A 23 -2.71 35.06 39.56
C ILE A 23 -1.21 34.89 39.84
N ASP A 24 -0.69 33.66 39.87
CA ASP A 24 0.72 33.40 40.13
C ASP A 24 1.63 33.72 38.93
N LYS A 25 1.17 33.59 37.68
CA LYS A 25 1.93 34.03 36.49
C LYS A 25 2.20 35.54 36.45
N GLN A 26 1.39 36.37 37.11
CA GLN A 26 1.66 37.81 37.26
C GLN A 26 2.89 38.10 38.15
N ARG A 27 3.40 37.10 38.88
CA ARG A 27 4.62 37.20 39.70
C ARG A 27 5.88 36.82 38.92
N ALA A 28 5.76 36.56 37.61
CA ALA A 28 6.90 36.21 36.79
C ALA A 28 7.97 37.31 36.81
N LEU A 29 9.23 36.89 36.88
CA LEU A 29 10.36 37.79 36.96
C LEU A 29 11.51 37.27 36.09
N ALA A 30 12.05 38.14 35.26
CA ALA A 30 13.23 37.87 34.46
C ALA A 30 14.52 38.21 35.24
N THR A 31 15.43 37.25 35.34
CA THR A 31 16.78 37.43 35.91
C THR A 31 17.83 37.10 34.84
N PRO A 32 18.91 37.90 34.67
CA PRO A 32 19.96 37.57 33.71
C PRO A 32 20.66 36.24 34.07
N VAL A 33 20.94 35.42 33.07
CA VAL A 33 21.77 34.22 33.18
C VAL A 33 23.08 34.53 32.45
N SER A 34 24.14 34.86 33.21
CA SER A 34 25.44 35.20 32.64
C SER A 34 26.55 34.34 33.23
N GLY A 35 27.51 33.93 32.41
CA GLY A 35 28.69 33.18 32.84
C GLY A 35 28.46 31.71 33.18
N ILE A 36 27.31 31.12 32.81
CA ILE A 36 26.99 29.71 33.05
C ILE A 36 26.91 28.97 31.71
N SER A 37 27.76 27.97 31.50
CA SER A 37 27.72 27.12 30.31
C SER A 37 26.55 26.12 30.40
N PRO A 38 25.76 25.93 29.33
CA PRO A 38 24.73 24.90 29.29
C PRO A 38 25.33 23.49 29.43
N GLN A 39 24.64 22.63 30.17
CA GLN A 39 24.89 21.18 30.22
C GLN A 39 23.85 20.46 29.36
N ASP A 40 24.30 19.59 28.46
CA ASP A 40 23.40 18.81 27.61
C ASP A 40 22.81 17.62 28.39
N ILE A 41 21.49 17.46 28.30
CA ILE A 41 20.76 16.30 28.81
C ILE A 41 19.88 15.79 27.67
N ALA A 42 20.10 14.54 27.26
CA ALA A 42 19.29 13.88 26.25
C ALA A 42 18.38 12.82 26.89
N ALA A 43 17.12 12.81 26.48
CA ALA A 43 16.11 11.86 26.94
C ALA A 43 16.31 10.43 26.40
N ALA A 44 17.05 10.30 25.30
CA ALA A 44 17.50 9.05 24.72
C ALA A 44 18.87 9.26 24.05
N PRO A 45 19.60 8.19 23.65
CA PRO A 45 20.82 8.32 22.87
C PRO A 45 20.57 9.13 21.59
N THR A 46 21.30 10.22 21.41
CA THR A 46 21.19 11.07 20.23
C THR A 46 21.96 10.44 19.06
N PHE A 47 21.44 10.65 17.84
CA PHE A 47 22.14 10.29 16.61
C PHE A 47 23.45 11.09 16.47
N SER A 48 24.40 10.55 15.72
CA SER A 48 25.72 11.17 15.49
C SER A 48 25.61 12.62 15.01
N LEU A 49 26.26 13.55 15.72
CA LEU A 49 26.26 15.01 15.49
C LEU A 49 26.99 15.46 14.21
N ALA A 50 27.64 14.55 13.47
CA ALA A 50 28.52 14.92 12.36
C ALA A 50 27.76 15.53 11.15
N ASP A 51 26.47 15.19 10.98
CA ASP A 51 25.66 15.58 9.80
C ASP A 51 24.40 16.40 10.15
N SER A 52 24.14 16.67 11.43
CA SER A 52 22.95 17.39 11.88
C SER A 52 23.13 18.91 11.85
N CYS A 53 22.12 19.63 11.36
CA CYS A 53 22.03 21.09 11.48
C CYS A 53 21.07 21.51 12.61
N ILE A 54 21.41 22.61 13.28
CA ILE A 54 20.64 23.18 14.39
C ILE A 54 19.86 24.40 13.89
N VAL A 55 18.54 24.40 14.06
CA VAL A 55 17.65 25.51 13.67
C VAL A 55 17.55 26.49 14.83
N ARG A 56 18.51 27.42 14.95
CA ARG A 56 18.50 28.46 15.98
C ARG A 56 18.02 29.78 15.41
N ASN A 57 16.78 30.15 15.74
CA ASN A 57 16.27 31.48 15.46
C ASN A 57 16.50 32.44 16.65
N ASP A 58 16.71 31.93 17.87
CA ASP A 58 17.01 32.71 19.09
C ASP A 58 18.46 33.22 19.15
N LEU A 59 18.73 34.18 20.05
CA LEU A 59 20.09 34.72 20.28
C LEU A 59 20.87 34.03 21.41
N GLY A 60 20.40 32.88 21.90
CA GLY A 60 20.96 32.17 23.05
C GLY A 60 20.35 32.57 24.39
N ALA A 61 20.75 31.85 25.44
CA ALA A 61 20.28 32.07 26.79
C ALA A 61 20.71 33.45 27.31
N TYR A 62 19.74 34.27 27.71
CA TYR A 62 19.99 35.58 28.30
C TYR A 62 19.22 35.78 29.61
N TRP A 63 17.91 35.49 29.63
CA TRP A 63 17.07 35.63 30.82
C TRP A 63 16.54 34.27 31.28
N LYS A 64 16.49 34.04 32.60
CA LYS A 64 15.62 33.02 33.19
C LYS A 64 14.35 33.68 33.68
N ILE A 65 13.21 33.05 33.41
CA ILE A 65 11.89 33.51 33.82
C ILE A 65 11.41 32.62 34.97
N ASP A 66 11.52 33.14 36.19
CA ASP A 66 11.02 32.47 37.39
C ASP A 66 9.50 32.71 37.54
N HIS A 67 8.82 31.83 38.28
CA HIS A 67 7.38 31.92 38.60
C HIS A 67 6.43 31.88 37.38
N TRP A 68 6.84 31.24 36.28
CA TRP A 68 5.96 31.05 35.12
C TRP A 68 5.60 29.58 34.82
N LEU A 69 6.55 28.66 34.97
CA LEU A 69 6.37 27.24 34.62
C LEU A 69 5.83 26.46 35.82
N PHE A 70 4.60 25.96 35.73
CA PHE A 70 3.95 25.19 36.80
C PHE A 70 3.70 23.72 36.44
N GLY A 71 3.96 23.32 35.19
CA GLY A 71 3.68 21.97 34.69
C GLY A 71 2.22 21.76 34.28
N ALA A 72 1.96 20.68 33.53
CA ALA A 72 0.77 20.51 32.70
C ALA A 72 0.58 21.63 31.66
N GLU A 73 1.67 22.07 31.02
CA GLU A 73 1.72 23.22 30.11
C GLU A 73 2.52 22.87 28.85
N LEU A 74 2.11 23.44 27.71
CA LEU A 74 2.77 23.29 26.41
C LEU A 74 3.33 24.63 25.94
N TYR A 75 4.57 24.60 25.47
CA TYR A 75 5.30 25.75 24.94
C TYR A 75 5.59 25.51 23.47
N LYS A 76 5.46 26.55 22.64
CA LYS A 76 5.73 26.48 21.20
C LYS A 76 6.74 27.53 20.78
N ALA A 77 7.61 27.20 19.84
CA ALA A 77 8.51 28.15 19.19
C ALA A 77 8.46 28.01 17.67
N TYR A 78 8.44 29.16 16.98
CA TYR A 78 8.55 29.24 15.53
C TYR A 78 9.97 28.84 15.11
N GLN A 79 10.08 28.04 14.04
CA GLN A 79 11.33 27.55 13.49
C GLN A 79 11.41 27.85 11.99
N ASP A 80 12.54 28.38 11.55
CA ASP A 80 12.84 28.56 10.13
C ASP A 80 14.27 28.08 9.82
N PRO A 81 14.41 26.83 9.33
CA PRO A 81 15.70 26.27 8.95
C PRO A 81 16.51 27.12 7.97
N SER A 82 15.87 27.90 7.11
CA SER A 82 16.58 28.70 6.08
C SER A 82 17.46 29.80 6.67
N GLN A 83 17.24 30.17 7.93
CA GLN A 83 18.01 31.21 8.61
C GLN A 83 19.28 30.66 9.28
N SER A 84 19.32 29.36 9.59
CA SER A 84 20.38 28.75 10.39
C SER A 84 21.14 27.65 9.65
N CYS A 85 20.52 27.03 8.65
CA CYS A 85 21.01 25.85 7.95
C CYS A 85 21.17 26.15 6.45
N PRO A 86 22.36 25.93 5.85
CA PRO A 86 22.54 26.07 4.40
C PRO A 86 21.70 25.03 3.65
N ALA A 87 20.94 25.49 2.64
CA ALA A 87 20.10 24.65 1.76
C ALA A 87 19.30 23.57 2.53
N PRO A 88 18.47 23.99 3.51
CA PRO A 88 18.01 23.08 4.55
C PRO A 88 16.86 22.17 4.12
N TYR A 89 16.17 22.48 3.03
CA TYR A 89 14.93 21.82 2.67
C TYR A 89 15.16 20.68 1.66
N PRO A 90 14.50 19.50 1.84
CA PRO A 90 13.65 19.16 2.96
C PRO A 90 14.48 18.99 4.23
N PHE A 91 13.96 19.47 5.36
CA PHE A 91 14.64 19.38 6.65
C PHE A 91 14.01 18.26 7.47
N ALA A 92 14.75 17.21 7.78
CA ALA A 92 14.27 16.09 8.58
C ALA A 92 14.44 16.41 10.07
N VAL A 93 13.37 16.82 10.75
CA VAL A 93 13.38 17.16 12.18
C VAL A 93 13.51 15.87 13.00
N GLN A 94 14.53 15.80 13.87
CA GLN A 94 14.82 14.62 14.68
C GLN A 94 14.63 14.85 16.18
N ASN A 95 15.13 15.98 16.69
CA ASN A 95 15.03 16.33 18.11
C ASN A 95 14.53 17.75 18.29
N VAL A 96 13.81 17.96 19.39
CA VAL A 96 13.44 19.27 19.92
C VAL A 96 14.22 19.50 21.21
N ASN A 97 14.75 20.71 21.34
CA ASN A 97 15.69 21.10 22.37
C ASN A 97 15.18 22.35 23.08
N MET A 98 15.16 22.33 24.40
CA MET A 98 14.78 23.49 25.20
C MET A 98 15.84 23.81 26.24
N MET A 99 16.22 25.09 26.37
CA MET A 99 17.05 25.52 27.50
C MET A 99 16.20 25.79 28.73
N LEU A 100 16.61 25.22 29.86
CA LEU A 100 15.98 25.36 31.16
C LEU A 100 17.02 25.72 32.21
N PHE A 101 16.65 26.56 33.17
CA PHE A 101 17.47 26.82 34.34
C PHE A 101 16.91 26.04 35.52
N VAL A 102 17.73 25.19 36.15
CA VAL A 102 17.31 24.30 37.23
C VAL A 102 18.08 24.64 38.51
N ASN A 103 17.37 24.99 39.58
CA ASN A 103 17.94 25.44 40.87
C ASN A 103 18.12 24.30 41.88
N LYS A 104 17.31 23.23 41.81
CA LYS A 104 17.37 22.08 42.72
C LYS A 104 17.11 20.78 41.95
N LEU A 105 17.45 19.65 42.59
CA LEU A 105 17.16 18.31 42.05
C LEU A 105 15.66 18.18 41.71
N CYS A 106 15.34 17.83 40.47
CA CYS A 106 13.97 17.60 40.03
C CYS A 106 13.88 16.43 39.05
N THR A 107 12.66 15.90 38.89
CA THR A 107 12.31 14.98 37.81
C THR A 107 11.29 15.66 36.91
N LEU A 108 11.57 15.71 35.61
CA LEU A 108 10.71 16.28 34.57
C LEU A 108 10.13 15.15 33.73
N TYR A 109 8.84 15.19 33.46
CA TYR A 109 8.16 14.34 32.48
C TYR A 109 7.78 15.20 31.29
N VAL A 110 8.40 14.92 30.15
CA VAL A 110 8.35 15.79 28.98
C VAL A 110 8.07 15.01 27.71
N SER A 111 7.37 15.66 26.77
CA SER A 111 7.24 15.20 25.38
C SER A 111 7.33 16.39 24.45
N VAL A 112 7.61 16.12 23.17
CA VAL A 112 7.81 17.16 22.16
C VAL A 112 6.99 16.88 20.92
N ASP A 113 6.65 17.94 20.19
CA ASP A 113 5.87 17.83 18.98
C ASP A 113 6.40 18.75 17.87
N VAL A 114 5.96 18.48 16.64
CA VAL A 114 6.15 19.33 15.48
C VAL A 114 4.79 19.62 14.86
N GLU A 115 4.50 20.88 14.62
CA GLU A 115 3.26 21.36 14.02
C GLU A 115 3.55 22.20 12.77
N GLY A 116 2.65 22.14 11.79
CA GLY A 116 2.67 23.05 10.65
C GLY A 116 2.32 24.48 11.07
N LEU A 117 2.28 25.41 10.11
CA LEU A 117 1.80 26.77 10.36
C LEU A 117 0.30 26.89 10.12
N ASP A 118 -0.38 27.62 11.01
CA ASP A 118 -1.61 28.33 10.70
C ASP A 118 -1.27 29.77 10.29
N LEU A 119 -1.56 30.09 9.03
CA LEU A 119 -1.35 31.42 8.42
C LEU A 119 -2.66 32.17 8.20
N SER A 120 -3.72 31.84 8.94
CA SER A 120 -4.99 32.60 8.94
C SER A 120 -4.78 34.10 9.20
N VAL A 121 -3.74 34.45 9.97
CA VAL A 121 -3.20 35.81 10.09
C VAL A 121 -1.77 35.84 9.52
N PRO A 122 -1.56 36.26 8.27
CA PRO A 122 -0.25 36.15 7.59
C PRO A 122 0.91 36.87 8.29
N SER A 123 0.64 37.92 9.06
CA SER A 123 1.64 38.68 9.82
C SER A 123 1.95 38.12 11.21
N CYS A 124 1.21 37.09 11.65
CA CYS A 124 1.35 36.49 12.96
C CYS A 124 1.11 34.96 12.86
N PRO A 125 2.13 34.20 12.42
CA PRO A 125 2.01 32.75 12.27
C PRO A 125 1.70 32.08 13.61
N ALA A 126 0.70 31.20 13.61
CA ALA A 126 0.33 30.41 14.80
C ALA A 126 0.62 28.92 14.58
N PRO A 127 0.71 28.13 15.66
CA PRO A 127 0.83 26.67 15.55
C PRO A 127 -0.42 26.05 14.87
N GLY A 128 -0.19 25.18 13.88
CA GLY A 128 -1.20 24.59 13.02
C GLY A 128 -1.47 23.11 13.30
N ASN A 129 -1.55 22.30 12.24
CA ASN A 129 -1.82 20.86 12.39
C ASN A 129 -0.58 20.11 12.90
N LEU A 130 -0.79 19.16 13.83
CA LEU A 130 0.23 18.23 14.31
C LEU A 130 0.80 17.39 13.16
N LEU A 131 2.14 17.32 13.08
CA LEU A 131 2.90 16.58 12.07
C LEU A 131 3.62 15.37 12.67
N SER A 132 4.24 15.53 13.84
CA SER A 132 4.89 14.44 14.57
C SER A 132 4.93 14.74 16.07
N ILE A 133 5.10 13.72 16.90
CA ILE A 133 5.16 13.80 18.35
C ILE A 133 6.09 12.72 18.92
N SER A 134 6.57 12.93 20.14
CA SER A 134 7.28 11.92 20.92
C SER A 134 6.39 11.26 21.97
N GLN A 135 6.79 10.07 22.41
CA GLN A 135 6.38 9.53 23.70
C GLN A 135 6.87 10.43 24.84
N GLU A 136 6.38 10.15 26.06
CA GLU A 136 6.81 10.87 27.26
C GLU A 136 8.13 10.30 27.80
N TYR A 137 9.02 11.20 28.23
CA TYR A 137 10.32 10.88 28.81
C TYR A 137 10.45 11.45 30.22
N GLY A 138 10.90 10.62 31.16
CA GLY A 138 11.28 11.02 32.51
C GLY A 138 12.76 11.38 32.61
N LEU A 139 13.07 12.60 33.05
CA LEU A 139 14.42 13.15 33.14
C LEU A 139 14.74 13.58 34.57
N VAL A 140 15.80 13.04 35.16
CA VAL A 140 16.30 13.49 36.48
C VAL A 140 17.43 14.49 36.27
N ILE A 141 17.23 15.73 36.74
CA ILE A 141 18.22 16.82 36.61
C ILE A 141 18.74 17.17 38.00
N SER A 142 20.06 17.06 38.19
CA SER A 142 20.74 17.32 39.46
C SER A 142 21.71 18.51 39.34
N PRO A 143 21.29 19.74 39.64
CA PRO A 143 22.12 20.93 39.49
C PRO A 143 23.18 21.07 40.60
N PRO A 144 24.30 21.76 40.31
CA PRO A 144 25.27 22.17 41.32
C PRO A 144 24.68 23.20 42.30
N SER A 145 25.36 23.44 43.42
CA SER A 145 24.96 24.45 44.40
C SER A 145 24.88 25.85 43.76
N GLY A 146 23.68 26.40 43.64
CA GLY A 146 23.42 27.68 42.95
C GLY A 146 22.62 27.57 41.66
N GLY A 147 22.28 26.34 41.22
CA GLY A 147 21.54 26.09 39.99
C GLY A 147 22.42 25.92 38.76
N GLY A 148 21.84 25.42 37.67
CA GLY A 148 22.54 25.15 36.41
C GLY A 148 21.66 25.42 35.20
N LEU A 149 22.30 25.71 34.07
CA LEU A 149 21.67 25.86 32.77
C LEU A 149 21.75 24.52 32.03
N TYR A 150 20.62 24.05 31.50
CA TYR A 150 20.50 22.74 30.87
C TYR A 150 19.87 22.87 29.50
N GLN A 151 20.46 22.22 28.49
CA GLN A 151 19.84 22.00 27.19
C GLN A 151 19.23 20.61 27.20
N VAL A 152 17.90 20.56 27.30
CA VAL A 152 17.15 19.32 27.33
C VAL A 152 16.76 18.94 25.90
N SER A 153 17.26 17.80 25.42
CA SER A 153 17.00 17.26 24.08
C SER A 153 16.07 16.06 24.15
N VAL A 154 14.97 16.10 23.40
CA VAL A 154 13.98 15.02 23.32
C VAL A 154 13.81 14.63 21.85
N PRO A 155 13.98 13.34 21.49
CA PRO A 155 13.75 12.88 20.13
C PRO A 155 12.25 12.72 19.84
N LEU A 156 11.88 12.87 18.57
CA LEU A 156 10.56 12.46 18.07
C LEU A 156 10.48 10.93 17.95
N ASP A 157 9.28 10.36 18.05
CA ASP A 157 9.08 8.92 17.82
C ASP A 157 9.31 8.56 16.35
N SER A 158 8.96 9.49 15.46
CA SER A 158 9.25 9.43 14.04
C SER A 158 9.76 10.78 13.53
N SER A 159 10.89 10.74 12.82
CA SER A 159 11.42 11.91 12.12
C SER A 159 10.40 12.43 11.11
N VAL A 160 10.29 13.75 10.97
CA VAL A 160 9.35 14.38 10.05
C VAL A 160 10.05 15.36 9.13
N ASN A 161 9.74 15.30 7.83
CA ASN A 161 10.29 16.20 6.83
C ASN A 161 9.43 17.47 6.73
N VAL A 162 10.07 18.62 6.84
CA VAL A 162 9.45 19.94 6.63
C VAL A 162 10.10 20.65 5.44
N ASN A 163 9.29 21.35 4.65
CA ASN A 163 9.71 22.04 3.42
C ASN A 163 9.60 23.58 3.53
N GLY A 164 9.48 24.08 4.75
CA GLY A 164 9.34 25.49 5.08
C GLY A 164 9.41 25.68 6.59
N PRO A 165 9.07 26.88 7.09
CA PRO A 165 8.99 27.12 8.53
C PRO A 165 7.94 26.20 9.21
N TYR A 166 7.99 26.10 10.52
CA TYR A 166 7.10 25.24 11.33
C TYR A 166 7.13 25.66 12.81
N PHE A 167 6.32 25.02 13.64
CA PHE A 167 6.41 25.14 15.10
C PHE A 167 6.93 23.86 15.72
N VAL A 168 7.77 24.00 16.75
CA VAL A 168 8.11 22.90 17.67
C VAL A 168 7.45 23.13 19.00
N GLY A 169 7.01 22.04 19.63
CA GLY A 169 6.40 22.04 20.94
C GLY A 169 7.24 21.33 21.99
N PHE A 170 7.14 21.81 23.23
CA PHE A 170 7.73 21.21 24.41
C PHE A 170 6.69 21.18 25.54
N TYR A 171 6.24 19.98 25.89
CA TYR A 171 5.19 19.74 26.88
C TYR A 171 5.79 19.25 28.20
N PHE A 172 5.32 19.82 29.30
CA PHE A 172 5.61 19.35 30.66
C PHE A 172 4.35 18.72 31.24
N SER A 173 4.35 17.42 31.49
CA SER A 173 3.15 16.71 31.94
C SER A 173 2.97 16.70 33.46
N ASN A 174 4.06 16.61 34.20
CA ASN A 174 4.02 16.63 35.66
C ASN A 174 3.96 18.05 36.20
N TYR A 175 3.34 18.21 37.37
CA TYR A 175 3.40 19.47 38.12
C TYR A 175 4.83 19.79 38.53
N ILE A 176 5.23 21.04 38.36
CA ILE A 176 6.54 21.57 38.69
C ILE A 176 6.36 22.58 39.82
N ASP A 177 6.93 22.28 40.98
CA ASP A 177 6.95 23.22 42.09
C ASP A 177 7.83 24.43 41.73
N THR A 178 7.22 25.60 41.60
CA THR A 178 7.90 26.85 41.25
C THR A 178 8.87 27.34 42.32
N LEU A 179 8.74 26.87 43.56
CA LEU A 179 9.73 27.07 44.63
C LEU A 179 10.83 25.97 44.62
N ALA A 180 10.63 24.88 43.87
CA ALA A 180 11.59 23.81 43.65
C ALA A 180 12.51 24.01 42.43
N GLY A 181 12.18 24.96 41.54
CA GLY A 181 13.20 25.68 40.79
C GLY A 181 13.54 25.15 39.41
N VAL A 182 12.58 25.11 38.50
CA VAL A 182 12.85 25.10 37.05
C VAL A 182 12.28 26.39 36.46
N ALA A 183 13.10 27.11 35.69
CA ALA A 183 12.74 28.35 35.03
C ALA A 183 12.95 28.23 33.51
N LEU A 184 12.04 28.84 32.75
CA LEU A 184 12.17 28.95 31.30
C LEU A 184 13.31 29.90 30.97
N VAL A 185 13.99 29.65 29.85
CA VAL A 185 15.09 30.50 29.39
C VAL A 185 14.68 31.20 28.10
N THR A 186 14.92 32.50 28.03
CA THR A 186 14.68 33.32 26.85
C THR A 186 15.95 34.00 26.37
N ASP A 187 15.95 34.39 25.10
CA ASP A 187 16.91 35.35 24.57
C ASP A 187 16.56 36.79 24.99
N SER A 188 17.28 37.77 24.45
CA SER A 188 17.07 39.20 24.72
C SER A 188 16.24 39.93 23.65
N LEU A 189 15.72 39.23 22.65
CA LEU A 189 15.00 39.83 21.53
C LEU A 189 13.50 39.61 21.68
N GLN A 190 12.79 40.66 22.09
CA GLN A 190 11.33 40.61 22.14
C GLN A 190 10.75 40.52 20.73
N ALA A 191 10.12 39.39 20.42
CA ALA A 191 9.50 39.14 19.13
C ALA A 191 8.14 38.47 19.32
N VAL A 192 7.08 39.18 18.92
CA VAL A 192 5.71 38.66 18.92
C VAL A 192 5.56 37.59 17.84
N CYS A 193 4.60 36.70 18.03
CA CYS A 193 4.22 35.61 17.13
C CYS A 193 5.32 34.57 16.88
N THR A 194 6.23 34.40 17.85
CA THR A 194 7.35 33.45 17.74
C THR A 194 7.44 32.48 18.91
N SER A 195 6.87 32.82 20.07
CA SER A 195 6.89 31.99 21.28
C SER A 195 5.52 32.02 21.93
N TYR A 196 4.91 30.85 22.08
CA TYR A 196 3.57 30.72 22.64
C TYR A 196 3.57 29.77 23.83
N ASN A 197 2.58 29.95 24.70
CA ASN A 197 2.29 29.03 25.78
C ASN A 197 0.78 28.76 25.83
N ILE A 198 0.42 27.50 26.05
CA ILE A 198 -0.94 27.07 26.35
C ILE A 198 -0.92 26.27 27.65
N TRP A 199 -1.75 26.69 28.59
CA TRP A 199 -1.89 26.06 29.91
C TRP A 199 -3.35 25.77 30.25
N ASP A 200 -4.30 26.31 29.47
CA ASP A 200 -5.71 25.97 29.56
C ASP A 200 -6.35 26.04 28.17
N THR A 201 -7.37 25.21 27.95
CA THR A 201 -8.05 25.07 26.66
C THR A 201 -9.03 26.21 26.36
N THR A 202 -9.28 27.09 27.31
CA THR A 202 -10.27 28.18 27.22
C THR A 202 -9.61 29.46 26.70
N THR A 203 -8.38 29.74 27.13
CA THR A 203 -7.58 30.89 26.75
C THR A 203 -6.84 30.64 25.43
N GLY A 204 -6.52 29.38 25.10
CA GLY A 204 -5.82 29.02 23.86
C GLY A 204 -4.34 29.43 23.89
N PHE A 205 -3.74 29.65 22.71
CA PHE A 205 -2.35 30.08 22.61
C PHE A 205 -2.17 31.53 23.06
N ILE A 206 -1.24 31.73 24.01
CA ILE A 206 -0.87 33.04 24.53
C ILE A 206 0.52 33.39 24.02
N ASP A 207 0.65 34.53 23.37
CA ASP A 207 1.93 35.08 22.95
C ASP A 207 2.74 35.52 24.17
N LEU A 208 3.91 34.92 24.37
CA LEU A 208 4.73 35.16 25.55
C LEU A 208 5.32 36.58 25.58
N CYS A 209 5.52 37.22 24.43
CA CYS A 209 6.06 38.57 24.35
C CYS A 209 4.97 39.66 24.35
N GLN A 210 3.70 39.28 24.17
CA GLN A 210 2.55 40.20 24.19
C GLN A 210 1.31 39.56 24.83
N ASN A 211 1.18 39.67 26.15
CA ASN A 211 0.03 39.21 26.90
C ASN A 211 -0.28 40.10 28.12
N SER A 212 -1.40 39.84 28.80
CA SER A 212 -1.89 40.62 29.95
C SER A 212 -1.30 40.19 31.30
N TYR A 213 -0.46 39.15 31.35
CA TYR A 213 0.10 38.60 32.59
C TYR A 213 1.54 39.09 32.81
N TYR A 214 2.42 38.78 31.87
CA TYR A 214 3.83 39.18 31.89
C TYR A 214 4.42 39.07 30.47
N ASN A 215 4.96 40.16 29.95
CA ASN A 215 5.62 40.17 28.65
C ASN A 215 7.07 39.70 28.80
N PHE A 216 7.39 38.58 28.16
CA PHE A 216 8.73 38.02 28.18
C PHE A 216 9.71 38.97 27.48
N PRO A 217 10.92 39.16 28.05
CA PRO A 217 11.94 40.05 27.49
C PRO A 217 12.55 39.52 26.19
N GLY A 218 12.28 38.27 25.82
CA GLY A 218 12.68 37.69 24.55
C GLY A 218 11.98 36.38 24.24
N ARG A 219 12.41 35.74 23.15
CA ARG A 219 11.88 34.47 22.66
C ARG A 219 12.35 33.32 23.52
N LEU A 220 11.54 32.27 23.62
CA LEU A 220 11.98 31.02 24.25
C LEU A 220 13.22 30.50 23.51
N VAL A 221 14.21 30.03 24.28
CA VAL A 221 15.32 29.24 23.73
C VAL A 221 14.83 27.80 23.60
N LEU A 222 13.97 27.61 22.60
CA LEU A 222 13.35 26.36 22.20
C LEU A 222 13.56 26.20 20.69
N PHE A 223 14.23 25.12 20.30
CA PHE A 223 14.72 24.93 18.93
C PHE A 223 14.79 23.47 18.53
N SER A 224 15.12 23.20 17.28
CA SER A 224 15.20 21.85 16.72
C SER A 224 16.56 21.53 16.12
N THR A 225 16.81 20.23 15.98
CA THR A 225 17.95 19.68 15.23
C THR A 225 17.46 18.64 14.24
N GLY A 226 18.09 18.59 13.07
CA GLY A 226 17.67 17.72 12.00
C GLY A 226 18.69 17.65 10.86
N LEU A 227 18.37 16.89 9.82
CA LEU A 227 19.23 16.71 8.65
C LEU A 227 18.77 17.63 7.50
N PRO A 228 19.64 18.54 6.99
CA PRO A 228 19.34 19.31 5.79
C PRO A 228 19.46 18.43 4.54
N GLY A 229 18.52 18.52 3.62
CA GLY A 229 18.45 17.55 2.52
C GLY A 229 19.17 17.89 1.21
N GLY A 230 19.73 19.08 0.94
CA GLY A 230 20.25 19.41 -0.41
C GLY A 230 21.63 20.05 -0.49
N SER A 231 22.57 19.44 -1.23
CA SER A 231 23.72 20.13 -1.82
C SER A 231 23.46 20.35 -3.33
N GLY A 232 23.93 21.46 -3.93
CA GLY A 232 23.73 21.77 -5.35
C GLY A 232 24.41 20.84 -6.36
N SER A 233 24.88 19.66 -5.94
CA SER A 233 25.59 18.67 -6.76
C SER A 233 24.72 17.47 -7.20
N GLU A 234 23.45 17.44 -6.80
CA GLU A 234 22.53 16.34 -7.10
C GLU A 234 22.17 16.27 -8.61
N PRO A 235 22.04 15.07 -9.20
CA PRO A 235 21.53 14.88 -10.56
C PRO A 235 20.22 15.64 -10.81
N ALA A 236 20.02 16.11 -12.04
CA ALA A 236 18.73 16.69 -12.43
C ALA A 236 17.64 15.61 -12.38
N PRO A 237 16.44 15.92 -11.87
CA PRO A 237 15.38 14.93 -11.71
C PRO A 237 14.96 14.34 -13.06
N SER A 238 14.48 13.10 -13.07
CA SER A 238 14.06 12.40 -14.28
C SER A 238 12.86 11.52 -13.97
N ILE A 239 11.82 11.57 -14.79
CA ILE A 239 10.56 10.85 -14.55
C ILE A 239 10.13 10.11 -15.82
N THR A 240 9.57 8.92 -15.63
CA THR A 240 8.86 8.16 -16.67
C THR A 240 7.51 7.74 -16.13
N LEU A 241 6.43 7.94 -16.88
CA LEU A 241 5.09 7.48 -16.50
C LEU A 241 4.96 5.99 -16.87
N LEU A 242 5.02 5.10 -15.88
CA LEU A 242 4.96 3.65 -16.07
C LEU A 242 3.53 3.15 -16.32
N LYS A 243 2.59 3.64 -15.51
CA LYS A 243 1.19 3.25 -15.57
C LYS A 243 0.28 4.48 -15.45
N PRO A 244 -0.86 4.50 -16.17
CA PRO A 244 -1.17 3.70 -17.35
C PRO A 244 -0.10 3.86 -18.45
N GLY A 245 0.17 2.82 -19.22
CA GLY A 245 1.11 2.84 -20.34
C GLY A 245 0.55 3.56 -21.57
N VAL A 246 1.39 3.69 -22.61
CA VAL A 246 1.00 4.35 -23.86
C VAL A 246 -0.15 3.61 -24.53
N ASN A 247 -1.26 4.32 -24.75
CA ASN A 247 -2.52 3.81 -25.31
C ASN A 247 -3.13 2.64 -24.50
N GLU A 248 -2.73 2.46 -23.24
CA GLU A 248 -3.38 1.50 -22.35
C GLU A 248 -4.85 1.90 -22.17
N ILE A 249 -5.73 0.89 -22.22
CA ILE A 249 -7.14 1.06 -21.87
C ILE A 249 -7.25 0.91 -20.36
N VAL A 250 -7.68 1.97 -19.71
CA VAL A 250 -7.84 2.04 -18.25
C VAL A 250 -9.29 1.73 -17.92
N SER A 251 -9.50 0.59 -17.27
CA SER A 251 -10.81 0.09 -16.82
C SER A 251 -10.76 -0.28 -15.34
N GLY A 252 -11.82 -0.02 -14.57
CA GLY A 252 -11.90 -0.28 -13.13
C GLY A 252 -11.20 0.77 -12.27
N SER A 253 -10.34 0.34 -11.35
CA SER A 253 -9.55 1.24 -10.51
C SER A 253 -8.20 1.55 -11.18
N ALA A 254 -7.85 2.83 -11.30
CA ALA A 254 -6.57 3.25 -11.86
C ALA A 254 -5.64 3.75 -10.77
N THR A 255 -4.38 3.37 -10.84
CA THR A 255 -3.30 3.98 -10.07
C THR A 255 -2.23 4.42 -11.05
N LEU A 256 -1.94 5.72 -11.07
CA LEU A 256 -0.82 6.24 -11.83
C LEU A 256 0.47 5.87 -11.11
N TRP A 257 1.50 5.55 -11.88
CA TRP A 257 2.79 5.16 -11.34
C TRP A 257 3.92 5.82 -12.13
N GLY A 258 4.74 6.60 -11.45
CA GLY A 258 5.93 7.24 -12.00
C GLY A 258 7.21 6.55 -11.53
N LEU A 259 8.16 6.37 -12.45
CA LEU A 259 9.52 5.95 -12.16
C LEU A 259 10.43 7.18 -12.14
N GLU A 260 10.93 7.54 -10.95
CA GLU A 260 12.03 8.50 -10.82
C GLU A 260 13.35 7.73 -10.87
N ASN A 261 14.20 8.06 -11.85
CA ASN A 261 15.44 7.34 -12.09
C ASN A 261 16.65 8.26 -12.31
N SER A 262 16.62 9.48 -11.79
CA SER A 262 17.82 10.34 -11.83
C SER A 262 18.89 9.92 -10.83
N GLY A 263 18.50 9.19 -9.78
CA GLY A 263 19.35 8.94 -8.62
C GLY A 263 19.51 10.16 -7.71
N SER A 264 18.73 11.23 -7.95
CA SER A 264 18.67 12.42 -7.11
C SER A 264 18.05 12.09 -5.77
N LYS A 265 18.69 12.50 -4.68
CA LYS A 265 18.20 12.27 -3.30
C LYS A 265 17.27 13.37 -2.81
N ILE A 266 17.07 14.40 -3.62
CA ILE A 266 16.34 15.62 -3.26
C ILE A 266 14.99 15.75 -3.96
N ILE A 267 14.43 14.63 -4.42
CA ILE A 267 13.09 14.64 -4.98
C ILE A 267 12.10 15.05 -3.90
N ASN A 268 11.29 16.07 -4.20
CA ASN A 268 10.28 16.61 -3.30
C ASN A 268 8.98 15.84 -3.45
N TYR A 269 8.43 15.80 -4.67
CA TYR A 269 7.22 15.06 -4.98
C TYR A 269 7.08 14.85 -6.49
N VAL A 270 6.25 13.88 -6.86
CA VAL A 270 5.75 13.70 -8.22
C VAL A 270 4.28 14.11 -8.25
N ARG A 271 3.92 15.01 -9.17
CA ARG A 271 2.52 15.37 -9.46
C ARG A 271 2.05 14.66 -10.71
N PHE A 272 0.84 14.13 -10.65
CA PHE A 272 0.15 13.56 -11.78
C PHE A 272 -0.96 14.48 -12.26
N ASP A 273 -1.04 14.70 -13.57
CA ASP A 273 -2.02 15.55 -14.23
C ASP A 273 -2.69 14.79 -15.39
N ARG A 274 -3.92 15.19 -15.73
CA ARG A 274 -4.63 14.74 -16.94
C ARG A 274 -5.19 15.90 -17.75
N LYS A 275 -5.42 15.69 -19.04
CA LYS A 275 -6.21 16.59 -19.88
C LYS A 275 -6.98 15.87 -20.98
N ASN A 276 -8.12 16.42 -21.34
CA ASN A 276 -8.86 16.16 -22.57
C ASN A 276 -9.15 17.53 -23.22
N GLY A 277 -8.39 17.87 -24.26
CA GLY A 277 -8.28 19.24 -24.79
C GLY A 277 -7.00 19.95 -24.34
N THR A 278 -7.11 21.23 -23.94
CA THR A 278 -5.94 22.11 -23.77
C THR A 278 -5.46 22.29 -22.33
N ILE A 279 -6.34 22.13 -21.34
CA ILE A 279 -6.06 22.46 -19.93
C ILE A 279 -5.71 21.19 -19.14
N TRP A 280 -4.61 21.24 -18.38
CA TRP A 280 -4.23 20.21 -17.42
C TRP A 280 -5.02 20.35 -16.11
N SER A 281 -5.53 19.24 -15.59
CA SER A 281 -6.14 19.11 -14.28
C SER A 281 -5.33 18.14 -13.44
N GLU A 282 -5.03 18.52 -12.20
CA GLU A 282 -4.29 17.69 -11.26
C GLU A 282 -5.12 16.46 -10.85
N ILE A 283 -4.49 15.28 -10.84
CA ILE A 283 -5.04 14.04 -10.29
C ILE A 283 -4.63 13.91 -8.82
N GLY A 284 -3.34 14.07 -8.53
CA GLY A 284 -2.77 13.90 -7.21
C GLY A 284 -1.26 14.09 -7.18
N ARG A 285 -0.68 13.98 -5.98
CA ARG A 285 0.75 14.09 -5.73
C ARG A 285 1.19 13.00 -4.77
N ASP A 286 2.42 12.56 -4.96
CA ASP A 286 3.12 11.67 -4.05
C ASP A 286 4.44 12.33 -3.62
N SER A 287 4.59 12.51 -2.31
CA SER A 287 5.74 13.17 -1.69
C SER A 287 6.59 12.24 -0.83
N ASP A 288 6.16 11.01 -0.58
CA ASP A 288 6.93 10.08 0.25
C ASP A 288 7.88 9.23 -0.60
N GLY A 289 7.51 8.93 -1.85
CA GLY A 289 8.34 8.18 -2.79
C GLY A 289 8.85 6.85 -2.22
N THR A 290 8.12 6.25 -1.28
CA THR A 290 8.57 5.06 -0.56
C THR A 290 8.58 3.84 -1.48
N ARG A 291 9.72 3.18 -1.63
CA ARG A 291 9.91 2.08 -2.58
C ARG A 291 10.32 0.81 -1.87
N ALA A 292 9.73 -0.32 -2.24
CA ALA A 292 10.15 -1.64 -1.77
C ALA A 292 11.40 -2.11 -2.53
N LEU A 293 12.51 -2.32 -1.83
CA LEU A 293 13.75 -2.91 -2.35
C LEU A 293 13.78 -4.40 -2.05
N ARG A 294 13.96 -5.24 -3.07
CA ARG A 294 14.04 -6.69 -2.91
C ARG A 294 15.35 -7.20 -3.48
N ASN A 295 16.05 -7.98 -2.66
CA ASN A 295 17.37 -8.49 -3.03
C ASN A 295 17.57 -9.97 -2.67
N GLY A 296 16.65 -10.57 -1.91
CA GLY A 296 16.70 -11.98 -1.50
C GLY A 296 17.56 -12.27 -0.27
N VAL A 297 18.14 -11.24 0.36
CA VAL A 297 19.01 -11.38 1.54
C VAL A 297 18.56 -10.47 2.69
N ASP A 298 18.31 -9.20 2.42
CA ASP A 298 17.97 -8.20 3.43
C ASP A 298 16.46 -8.08 3.66
N PRO A 299 16.03 -7.55 4.82
CA PRO A 299 14.64 -7.17 5.05
C PRO A 299 14.15 -6.15 4.01
N SER A 300 12.95 -6.38 3.46
CA SER A 300 12.21 -5.39 2.66
C SER A 300 10.98 -4.93 3.40
N GLY A 301 10.79 -3.60 3.47
CA GLY A 301 9.50 -3.00 3.81
C GLY A 301 8.51 -3.06 2.63
N SER A 302 7.32 -2.52 2.86
CA SER A 302 6.36 -2.19 1.80
C SER A 302 6.64 -0.79 1.24
N GLY A 303 6.41 -0.58 -0.05
CA GLY A 303 6.46 0.72 -0.70
C GLY A 303 5.95 0.62 -2.13
N ASP A 304 5.17 1.59 -2.58
CA ASP A 304 4.54 1.59 -3.90
C ASP A 304 5.30 2.43 -4.94
N GLY A 305 6.31 3.19 -4.52
CA GLY A 305 6.98 4.20 -5.32
C GLY A 305 6.05 5.37 -5.60
N TYR A 306 6.43 6.27 -6.52
CA TYR A 306 5.60 7.44 -6.81
C TYR A 306 4.28 7.05 -7.46
N THR A 307 3.19 6.98 -6.68
CA THR A 307 1.88 6.57 -7.17
C THR A 307 0.77 7.52 -6.77
N SER A 308 -0.31 7.53 -7.57
CA SER A 308 -1.53 8.24 -7.19
C SER A 308 -2.74 7.42 -7.63
N PRO A 309 -3.62 7.01 -6.71
CA PRO A 309 -4.91 6.47 -7.10
C PRO A 309 -5.69 7.54 -7.86
N TRP A 310 -6.47 7.12 -8.85
CA TRP A 310 -7.25 8.00 -9.68
C TRP A 310 -8.68 7.47 -9.82
N ASP A 311 -9.63 8.26 -9.29
CA ASP A 311 -11.03 8.10 -9.59
C ASP A 311 -11.38 8.90 -10.84
N TYR A 312 -11.73 8.17 -11.90
CA TYR A 312 -12.09 8.73 -13.19
C TYR A 312 -13.54 8.42 -13.59
N SER A 313 -14.33 7.84 -12.68
CA SER A 313 -15.72 7.43 -12.91
C SER A 313 -16.65 8.55 -13.41
N SER A 314 -16.30 9.80 -13.13
CA SER A 314 -17.06 11.00 -13.56
C SER A 314 -16.61 11.57 -14.91
N LEU A 315 -15.59 11.01 -15.55
CA LEU A 315 -15.07 11.50 -16.81
C LEU A 315 -15.87 10.95 -18.00
N ALA A 316 -15.79 11.63 -19.14
CA ALA A 316 -16.28 11.05 -20.38
C ALA A 316 -15.27 10.02 -20.88
N GLU A 317 -15.78 8.94 -21.47
CA GLU A 317 -14.99 7.96 -22.19
C GLU A 317 -14.14 8.59 -23.31
N GLY A 318 -12.92 8.09 -23.50
CA GLY A 318 -12.09 8.45 -24.64
C GLY A 318 -10.61 8.67 -24.30
N PRO A 319 -9.81 9.21 -25.23
CA PRO A 319 -8.39 9.43 -25.01
C PRO A 319 -8.12 10.62 -24.09
N TYR A 320 -7.29 10.43 -23.09
CA TYR A 320 -6.76 11.47 -22.21
C TYR A 320 -5.24 11.49 -22.30
N TRP A 321 -4.65 12.68 -22.28
CA TRP A 321 -3.23 12.82 -21.99
C TRP A 321 -3.03 12.73 -20.49
N LEU A 322 -2.11 11.88 -20.07
CA LEU A 322 -1.63 11.75 -18.71
C LEU A 322 -0.21 12.30 -18.64
N LYS A 323 0.16 12.89 -17.50
CA LYS A 323 1.46 13.50 -17.31
C LYS A 323 1.93 13.29 -15.88
N ALA A 324 3.18 12.86 -15.72
CA ALA A 324 3.91 12.90 -14.47
C ALA A 324 4.90 14.07 -14.52
N THR A 325 4.92 14.89 -13.46
CA THR A 325 5.90 15.96 -13.28
C THR A 325 6.62 15.75 -11.96
N VAL A 326 7.91 15.49 -12.01
CA VAL A 326 8.75 15.40 -10.81
C VAL A 326 9.28 16.78 -10.45
N TYR A 327 9.29 17.08 -9.16
CA TYR A 327 9.83 18.30 -8.58
C TYR A 327 10.92 17.91 -7.58
N ASP A 328 12.09 18.54 -7.68
CA ASP A 328 13.10 18.45 -6.62
C ASP A 328 13.08 19.69 -5.71
N THR A 329 13.85 19.66 -4.63
CA THR A 329 13.87 20.78 -3.66
C THR A 329 14.66 22.00 -4.13
N LEU A 330 15.39 21.89 -5.25
CA LEU A 330 16.01 23.03 -5.94
C LEU A 330 15.05 23.69 -6.95
N GLY A 331 13.82 23.18 -7.08
CA GLY A 331 12.82 23.67 -8.02
C GLY A 331 13.05 23.23 -9.47
N ARG A 332 13.98 22.30 -9.72
CA ARG A 332 14.17 21.69 -11.03
C ARG A 332 13.02 20.69 -11.26
N ILE A 333 12.63 20.56 -12.52
CA ILE A 333 11.52 19.70 -12.92
C ILE A 333 11.90 18.82 -14.11
N ALA A 334 11.29 17.64 -14.15
CA ALA A 334 11.21 16.82 -15.35
C ALA A 334 9.77 16.34 -15.56
N VAL A 335 9.44 16.06 -16.81
CA VAL A 335 8.07 15.75 -17.24
C VAL A 335 8.12 14.58 -18.20
N ASP A 336 7.18 13.66 -18.02
CA ASP A 336 6.82 12.66 -19.02
C ASP A 336 5.30 12.65 -19.22
N SER A 337 4.86 12.45 -20.47
CA SER A 337 3.44 12.45 -20.80
C SER A 337 3.12 11.66 -22.07
N HIS A 338 2.02 10.92 -22.04
CA HIS A 338 1.47 10.19 -23.18
C HIS A 338 -0.04 10.05 -23.07
N GLN A 339 -0.67 9.48 -24.09
CA GLN A 339 -2.10 9.21 -24.08
C GLN A 339 -2.43 7.84 -23.51
N ALA A 340 -3.54 7.76 -22.78
CA ALA A 340 -4.22 6.53 -22.39
C ALA A 340 -5.70 6.66 -22.75
N ALA A 341 -6.37 5.53 -23.00
CA ALA A 341 -7.81 5.50 -23.25
C ALA A 341 -8.54 5.23 -21.93
N ILE A 342 -9.44 6.12 -21.55
CA ILE A 342 -10.18 6.02 -20.29
C ILE A 342 -11.59 5.52 -20.58
N ASP A 343 -11.98 4.48 -19.84
CA ASP A 343 -13.31 3.90 -19.88
C ASP A 343 -13.93 3.87 -18.48
N PRO A 344 -14.75 4.88 -18.12
CA PRO A 344 -15.36 5.02 -16.80
C PRO A 344 -16.56 4.09 -16.58
N THR A 345 -17.16 3.57 -17.66
CA THR A 345 -18.23 2.56 -17.62
C THR A 345 -17.75 1.31 -18.34
N PRO A 346 -16.62 0.71 -17.92
CA PRO A 346 -16.11 -0.46 -18.61
C PRO A 346 -17.10 -1.61 -18.41
N PRO A 347 -17.09 -2.61 -19.30
CA PRO A 347 -17.93 -3.81 -19.20
C PRO A 347 -17.50 -4.73 -18.03
N ASP A 348 -17.54 -4.19 -16.81
CA ASP A 348 -17.11 -4.83 -15.56
C ASP A 348 -18.19 -5.79 -15.08
N LEU A 349 -17.93 -7.07 -15.30
CA LEU A 349 -18.89 -8.12 -15.02
C LEU A 349 -18.77 -8.63 -13.60
N ASN A 350 -19.93 -8.81 -12.98
CA ASN A 350 -20.10 -9.64 -11.79
C ASN A 350 -20.83 -10.92 -12.17
N MET A 351 -20.19 -12.07 -12.01
CA MET A 351 -20.87 -13.36 -12.17
C MET A 351 -21.82 -13.53 -10.98
N THR A 352 -23.11 -13.66 -11.26
CA THR A 352 -24.12 -13.94 -10.23
C THR A 352 -24.40 -15.42 -10.11
N LYS A 353 -24.12 -16.21 -11.17
CA LYS A 353 -24.20 -17.66 -11.14
C LYS A 353 -23.33 -18.30 -12.22
N PRO A 354 -22.50 -19.31 -11.90
CA PRO A 354 -22.19 -19.81 -10.56
C PRO A 354 -21.34 -18.83 -9.76
N LEU A 355 -21.31 -18.96 -8.44
CA LEU A 355 -20.39 -18.25 -7.55
C LEU A 355 -19.08 -19.04 -7.34
N TYR A 356 -18.14 -18.42 -6.63
CA TYR A 356 -16.85 -19.04 -6.31
C TYR A 356 -17.03 -20.30 -5.44
N LEU A 357 -16.47 -21.41 -5.92
CA LEU A 357 -16.56 -22.77 -5.38
C LEU A 357 -17.97 -23.38 -5.34
N ASP A 358 -18.91 -22.82 -6.10
CA ASP A 358 -20.20 -23.46 -6.30
C ASP A 358 -20.03 -24.86 -6.90
N THR A 359 -20.86 -25.79 -6.43
CA THR A 359 -21.06 -27.06 -7.10
C THR A 359 -22.03 -26.86 -8.26
N ILE A 360 -21.54 -27.00 -9.49
CA ILE A 360 -22.37 -26.94 -10.69
C ILE A 360 -22.94 -28.33 -11.01
N CYS A 361 -24.23 -28.35 -11.34
CA CYS A 361 -24.93 -29.50 -11.91
C CYS A 361 -25.70 -29.04 -13.15
N LEU A 362 -25.58 -29.78 -14.25
CA LEU A 362 -26.21 -29.43 -15.52
C LEU A 362 -27.60 -30.07 -15.62
N PRO A 363 -28.60 -29.41 -16.23
CA PRO A 363 -28.52 -28.09 -16.87
C PRO A 363 -28.39 -26.94 -15.85
N LEU A 364 -27.56 -25.94 -16.18
CA LEU A 364 -27.31 -24.76 -15.35
C LEU A 364 -27.50 -23.49 -16.18
N LYS A 365 -28.34 -22.55 -15.74
CA LYS A 365 -28.34 -21.19 -16.28
C LYS A 365 -27.16 -20.41 -15.70
N VAL A 366 -26.17 -20.07 -16.52
CA VAL A 366 -25.07 -19.15 -16.15
C VAL A 366 -25.54 -17.71 -16.29
N GLN A 367 -25.15 -16.85 -15.36
CA GLN A 367 -25.67 -15.50 -15.24
C GLN A 367 -24.59 -14.53 -14.79
N ALA A 368 -24.55 -13.36 -15.41
CA ALA A 368 -23.71 -12.24 -15.02
C ALA A 368 -24.51 -10.94 -15.04
N THR A 369 -23.96 -9.91 -14.42
CA THR A 369 -24.48 -8.54 -14.43
C THR A 369 -23.33 -7.59 -14.65
N THR A 370 -23.58 -6.47 -15.31
CA THR A 370 -22.60 -5.40 -15.53
C THR A 370 -23.31 -4.07 -15.32
N PRO A 371 -22.66 -3.07 -14.67
CA PRO A 371 -23.22 -1.73 -14.57
C PRO A 371 -23.20 -0.99 -15.91
N ASP A 372 -22.36 -1.44 -16.86
CA ASP A 372 -22.21 -0.84 -18.17
C ASP A 372 -23.50 -0.97 -19.01
N GLU A 373 -24.04 0.17 -19.43
CA GLU A 373 -25.29 0.26 -20.17
C GLU A 373 -25.16 0.00 -21.68
N ASN A 374 -23.94 -0.06 -22.23
CA ASN A 374 -23.69 -0.17 -23.67
C ASN A 374 -23.11 -1.53 -24.11
N VAL A 375 -23.23 -2.55 -23.26
CA VAL A 375 -22.82 -3.93 -23.57
C VAL A 375 -23.63 -4.51 -24.73
N THR A 376 -22.93 -5.02 -25.74
CA THR A 376 -23.54 -5.60 -26.95
C THR A 376 -23.63 -7.12 -26.89
N GLN A 377 -22.75 -7.76 -26.14
CA GLN A 377 -22.77 -9.20 -25.93
C GLN A 377 -22.08 -9.61 -24.64
N VAL A 378 -22.51 -10.73 -24.07
CA VAL A 378 -21.79 -11.46 -23.02
C VAL A 378 -21.58 -12.91 -23.46
N LYS A 379 -20.31 -13.27 -23.62
CA LYS A 379 -19.86 -14.61 -23.96
C LYS A 379 -19.52 -15.38 -22.70
N PHE A 380 -20.10 -16.55 -22.53
CA PHE A 380 -19.81 -17.48 -21.44
C PHE A 380 -18.96 -18.64 -21.94
N GLU A 381 -17.87 -18.93 -21.23
CA GLU A 381 -16.91 -19.96 -21.58
C GLU A 381 -16.50 -20.76 -20.34
N TRP A 382 -15.95 -21.95 -20.55
CA TRP A 382 -15.38 -22.76 -19.50
C TRP A 382 -14.02 -23.33 -19.86
N LYS A 383 -13.21 -23.60 -18.85
CA LYS A 383 -11.88 -24.21 -18.96
C LYS A 383 -11.69 -25.19 -17.80
N VAL A 384 -11.06 -26.34 -18.04
CA VAL A 384 -10.70 -27.27 -16.96
C VAL A 384 -9.74 -26.55 -16.00
N ALA A 385 -9.97 -26.70 -14.69
CA ALA A 385 -9.06 -26.26 -13.65
C ALA A 385 -8.46 -27.49 -12.96
N PRO A 386 -7.35 -28.06 -13.44
CA PRO A 386 -6.72 -29.19 -12.76
C PRO A 386 -6.49 -28.88 -11.28
N SER A 387 -6.71 -29.88 -10.41
CA SER A 387 -6.43 -29.75 -8.99
C SER A 387 -4.96 -29.44 -8.75
N SER A 388 -4.06 -29.99 -9.57
CA SER A 388 -2.65 -29.61 -9.61
C SER A 388 -2.33 -28.96 -10.96
N TYR A 389 -1.87 -27.72 -10.94
CA TYR A 389 -1.39 -27.02 -12.13
C TYR A 389 0.02 -26.53 -11.88
N SER A 390 0.92 -26.78 -12.83
CA SER A 390 2.32 -26.36 -12.74
C SER A 390 2.88 -26.01 -14.11
N ILE A 391 3.86 -25.12 -14.11
CA ILE A 391 4.66 -24.78 -15.27
C ILE A 391 6.09 -25.27 -15.05
N SER A 392 6.76 -25.68 -16.13
CA SER A 392 8.17 -26.04 -16.10
C SER A 392 9.00 -24.82 -16.48
N ILE A 393 9.99 -24.48 -15.64
CA ILE A 393 10.89 -23.34 -15.86
C ILE A 393 12.34 -23.76 -15.54
N ASN A 394 13.29 -22.94 -15.97
CA ASN A 394 14.69 -23.09 -15.58
C ASN A 394 14.93 -22.33 -14.28
N ASN A 395 14.94 -23.02 -13.13
CA ASN A 395 15.25 -22.36 -11.87
C ASN A 395 16.70 -21.85 -11.88
N LEU A 396 16.89 -20.56 -11.63
CA LEU A 396 18.20 -19.93 -11.55
C LEU A 396 18.53 -19.57 -10.09
N ASN A 397 19.82 -19.70 -9.74
CA ASN A 397 20.32 -19.25 -8.45
C ASN A 397 20.94 -17.86 -8.59
N GLN A 398 20.43 -16.88 -7.84
CA GLN A 398 20.92 -15.50 -7.86
C GLN A 398 22.43 -15.37 -7.59
N ALA A 399 22.98 -16.22 -6.72
CA ALA A 399 24.41 -16.23 -6.40
C ALA A 399 25.31 -16.65 -7.58
N SER A 400 24.71 -17.12 -8.68
CA SER A 400 25.42 -17.44 -9.93
C SER A 400 25.55 -16.24 -10.88
N PHE A 401 25.28 -15.02 -10.43
CA PHE A 401 25.32 -13.83 -11.27
C PHE A 401 26.12 -12.71 -10.58
N GLY A 402 26.45 -11.64 -11.31
CA GLY A 402 27.08 -10.46 -10.70
C GLY A 402 28.61 -10.42 -10.60
N ASP A 403 29.36 -11.12 -11.47
CA ASP A 403 30.83 -11.04 -11.49
C ASP A 403 31.42 -9.87 -12.26
N ILE A 404 32.42 -9.26 -11.64
CA ILE A 404 33.28 -8.19 -12.15
C ILE A 404 34.64 -8.79 -12.58
N ASN A 405 34.70 -9.89 -13.33
CA ASN A 405 35.98 -10.41 -13.87
C ASN A 405 36.61 -9.52 -14.98
N HIS A 406 36.02 -8.35 -15.26
CA HIS A 406 36.40 -7.45 -16.34
C HIS A 406 36.45 -8.13 -17.74
N ASN A 407 35.92 -9.35 -17.90
CA ASN A 407 35.60 -10.00 -19.17
C ASN A 407 34.30 -10.86 -19.06
N PRO A 408 33.14 -10.22 -19.27
CA PRO A 408 31.81 -10.71 -18.93
C PRO A 408 31.09 -11.49 -20.05
N SER A 409 31.80 -12.26 -20.88
CA SER A 409 31.25 -12.82 -22.14
C SER A 409 30.52 -14.18 -22.00
N ASP A 410 30.38 -14.74 -20.80
CA ASP A 410 30.13 -16.17 -20.59
C ASP A 410 29.03 -16.55 -19.58
N GLY A 411 28.38 -15.58 -18.92
CA GLY A 411 27.11 -15.79 -18.21
C GLY A 411 27.15 -15.91 -16.68
N ASN A 412 28.28 -15.73 -15.99
CA ASN A 412 28.34 -15.78 -14.51
C ASN A 412 29.72 -15.27 -14.01
N HIS A 413 29.88 -15.09 -12.69
CA HIS A 413 30.97 -15.68 -11.86
C HIS A 413 31.40 -14.97 -10.57
N ALA A 414 30.47 -14.44 -9.75
CA ALA A 414 30.79 -13.63 -8.56
C ALA A 414 31.99 -14.16 -7.75
N ALA A 415 33.16 -13.51 -7.88
CA ALA A 415 34.33 -13.86 -7.10
C ALA A 415 34.25 -13.19 -5.73
N SER A 416 34.02 -13.97 -4.67
CA SER A 416 34.09 -13.53 -3.27
C SER A 416 33.17 -12.34 -2.92
N GLY A 417 31.86 -12.60 -2.84
CA GLY A 417 30.92 -11.70 -2.15
C GLY A 417 30.56 -10.40 -2.89
N GLU A 418 30.67 -10.34 -4.21
CA GLU A 418 30.19 -9.20 -4.98
C GLU A 418 28.91 -9.51 -5.81
N TYR A 419 27.85 -8.76 -5.49
CA TYR A 419 26.56 -8.53 -6.17
C TYR A 419 25.58 -9.69 -6.45
N GLY A 420 26.00 -10.93 -6.67
CA GLY A 420 25.09 -12.05 -6.99
C GLY A 420 24.03 -12.33 -5.91
N ASP A 421 24.37 -12.05 -4.66
CA ASP A 421 23.47 -12.15 -3.52
C ASP A 421 22.28 -11.18 -3.58
N TYR A 422 22.18 -10.30 -4.58
CA TYR A 422 21.12 -9.29 -4.68
C TYR A 422 20.27 -9.39 -5.97
N TYR A 423 20.40 -10.50 -6.71
CA TYR A 423 19.89 -10.66 -8.07
C TYR A 423 18.50 -11.31 -8.19
N CYS A 424 17.73 -11.41 -7.11
CA CYS A 424 16.43 -12.09 -7.14
C CYS A 424 15.45 -11.50 -8.18
N GLY A 425 15.50 -10.18 -8.44
CA GLY A 425 14.69 -9.54 -9.47
C GLY A 425 15.09 -9.94 -10.89
N PRO A 426 16.34 -9.67 -11.33
CA PRO A 426 16.81 -10.05 -12.66
C PRO A 426 16.63 -11.53 -12.99
N VAL A 427 16.88 -12.42 -12.01
CA VAL A 427 16.63 -13.86 -12.14
C VAL A 427 15.17 -14.15 -12.42
N ALA A 428 14.25 -13.66 -11.58
CA ALA A 428 12.82 -13.90 -11.75
C ALA A 428 12.29 -13.37 -13.11
N GLY A 429 12.79 -12.22 -13.56
CA GLY A 429 12.45 -11.66 -14.87
C GLY A 429 12.97 -12.51 -16.02
N ALA A 430 14.22 -12.99 -15.95
CA ALA A 430 14.82 -13.81 -17.01
C ALA A 430 14.14 -15.19 -17.13
N GLU A 431 13.76 -15.81 -16.02
CA GLU A 431 12.97 -17.05 -16.01
C GLU A 431 11.64 -16.88 -16.76
N ALA A 432 10.97 -15.75 -16.54
CA ALA A 432 9.71 -15.43 -17.20
C ALA A 432 9.89 -15.20 -18.71
N ILE A 433 10.95 -14.48 -19.12
CA ILE A 433 11.30 -14.28 -20.53
C ILE A 433 11.60 -15.61 -21.22
N LYS A 434 12.38 -16.47 -20.56
CA LYS A 434 12.74 -17.80 -21.09
C LYS A 434 11.52 -18.68 -21.26
N TYR A 435 10.59 -18.67 -20.31
CA TYR A 435 9.34 -19.44 -20.41
C TYR A 435 8.55 -19.07 -21.67
N TRP A 436 8.44 -17.79 -21.99
CA TRP A 436 7.73 -17.34 -23.20
C TRP A 436 8.54 -17.54 -24.48
N PHE A 437 9.87 -17.42 -24.41
CA PHE A 437 10.77 -17.80 -25.50
C PHE A 437 10.55 -19.26 -25.92
N ASP A 438 10.46 -20.17 -24.97
CA ASP A 438 10.20 -21.60 -25.23
C ASP A 438 8.81 -21.87 -25.83
N LYS A 439 7.90 -20.90 -25.71
CA LYS A 439 6.56 -20.93 -26.33
C LYS A 439 6.49 -20.21 -27.69
N GLY A 440 7.64 -19.77 -28.22
CA GLY A 440 7.73 -19.15 -29.54
C GLY A 440 7.73 -17.62 -29.55
N PHE A 441 7.71 -16.97 -28.39
CA PHE A 441 7.89 -15.51 -28.27
C PHE A 441 9.38 -15.18 -28.15
N ILE A 442 10.05 -15.31 -29.29
CA ILE A 442 11.51 -15.42 -29.38
C ILE A 442 12.27 -14.09 -29.22
N TYR A 443 11.63 -12.93 -29.37
CA TYR A 443 12.38 -11.68 -29.47
C TYR A 443 13.00 -11.25 -28.14
N GLY A 444 12.38 -11.61 -27.01
CA GLY A 444 12.96 -11.38 -25.67
C GLY A 444 14.34 -12.01 -25.44
N MET A 445 14.81 -12.94 -26.28
CA MET A 445 16.16 -13.50 -26.21
C MET A 445 16.93 -13.36 -27.52
N ARG A 446 16.57 -12.39 -28.38
CA ARG A 446 17.20 -12.19 -29.68
C ARG A 446 18.00 -10.88 -29.71
N GLU A 447 19.29 -10.97 -30.00
CA GLU A 447 20.15 -9.83 -30.33
C GLU A 447 20.65 -9.98 -31.77
N GLY A 448 20.17 -9.12 -32.68
CA GLY A 448 20.46 -9.20 -34.11
C GLY A 448 19.95 -10.49 -34.75
N SER A 449 20.85 -11.31 -35.29
CA SER A 449 20.54 -12.61 -35.92
C SER A 449 20.70 -13.80 -34.99
N SER A 450 21.14 -13.60 -33.74
CA SER A 450 21.46 -14.69 -32.80
C SER A 450 20.55 -14.66 -31.58
N TYR A 451 20.41 -15.81 -30.93
CA TYR A 451 19.79 -15.92 -29.62
C TYR A 451 20.84 -15.85 -28.52
N ILE A 452 20.55 -15.08 -27.48
CA ILE A 452 21.39 -14.98 -26.29
C ILE A 452 21.02 -16.05 -25.27
N THR A 453 21.90 -16.29 -24.30
CA THR A 453 21.63 -17.24 -23.20
C THR A 453 20.72 -16.60 -22.15
N ILE A 454 20.06 -17.42 -21.32
CA ILE A 454 19.26 -16.91 -20.20
C ILE A 454 20.13 -16.12 -19.22
N ASP A 455 21.38 -16.52 -19.04
CA ASP A 455 22.35 -15.84 -18.19
C ASP A 455 22.66 -14.42 -18.70
N THR A 456 22.81 -14.27 -20.02
CA THR A 456 22.95 -12.95 -20.65
C THR A 456 21.70 -12.10 -20.41
N VAL A 457 20.49 -12.69 -20.48
CA VAL A 457 19.24 -11.98 -20.16
C VAL A 457 19.26 -11.46 -18.72
N VAL A 458 19.68 -12.27 -17.75
CA VAL A 458 19.79 -11.86 -16.34
C VAL A 458 20.65 -10.61 -16.20
N GLU A 459 21.83 -10.57 -16.83
CA GLU A 459 22.73 -9.42 -16.71
C GLU A 459 22.21 -8.17 -17.44
N ARG A 460 21.47 -8.34 -18.55
CA ARG A 460 20.79 -7.22 -19.22
C ARG A 460 19.67 -6.65 -18.38
N LEU A 461 18.88 -7.51 -17.73
CA LEU A 461 17.84 -7.09 -16.80
C LEU A 461 18.44 -6.41 -15.58
N ALA A 462 19.52 -6.93 -15.00
CA ALA A 462 20.21 -6.30 -13.87
C ALA A 462 20.69 -4.88 -14.18
N ALA A 463 21.13 -4.62 -15.42
CA ALA A 463 21.46 -3.28 -15.88
C ALA A 463 20.22 -2.38 -15.99
N ASN A 464 19.16 -2.84 -16.67
CA ASN A 464 17.92 -2.07 -16.85
C ASN A 464 17.20 -1.79 -15.52
N MET A 465 17.31 -2.69 -14.54
CA MET A 465 16.71 -2.59 -13.22
C MET A 465 17.60 -1.85 -12.21
N HIS A 466 18.80 -1.42 -12.61
CA HIS A 466 19.80 -0.81 -11.74
C HIS A 466 20.14 -1.66 -10.49
N THR A 467 20.07 -2.99 -10.61
CA THR A 467 20.19 -3.93 -9.48
C THR A 467 21.53 -3.80 -8.76
N ARG A 468 22.61 -3.62 -9.52
CA ARG A 468 23.97 -3.53 -8.98
C ARG A 468 24.19 -2.25 -8.17
N ALA A 469 23.71 -1.12 -8.68
CA ALA A 469 23.86 0.18 -8.02
C ALA A 469 23.11 0.21 -6.68
N ASN A 470 21.97 -0.47 -6.62
CA ASN A 470 21.08 -0.47 -5.46
C ASN A 470 21.30 -1.67 -4.51
N LYS A 471 22.17 -2.63 -4.87
CA LYS A 471 22.31 -3.92 -4.17
C LYS A 471 20.94 -4.61 -3.97
N GLY A 472 20.16 -4.63 -5.04
CA GLY A 472 18.78 -5.12 -5.06
C GLY A 472 17.98 -4.40 -6.13
N THR A 473 16.74 -4.83 -6.35
CA THR A 473 15.84 -4.20 -7.31
C THR A 473 14.64 -3.60 -6.59
N TYR A 474 14.35 -2.33 -6.88
CA TYR A 474 13.10 -1.70 -6.47
C TYR A 474 11.95 -2.10 -7.39
N ASP A 475 10.72 -2.23 -6.88
CA ASP A 475 9.56 -2.69 -7.67
C ASP A 475 9.27 -1.86 -8.94
N ASP A 476 9.47 -0.54 -8.88
CA ASP A 476 9.32 0.36 -10.03
C ASP A 476 10.45 0.21 -11.06
N LEU A 477 11.67 -0.08 -10.61
CA LEU A 477 12.79 -0.43 -11.49
C LEU A 477 12.66 -1.84 -12.06
N PHE A 478 12.06 -2.78 -11.33
CA PHE A 478 11.71 -4.10 -11.85
C PHE A 478 10.74 -3.94 -13.04
N TYR A 479 9.62 -3.26 -12.81
CA TYR A 479 8.61 -3.04 -13.84
C TYR A 479 9.16 -2.22 -15.02
N GLY A 480 9.74 -1.05 -14.75
CA GLY A 480 10.30 -0.16 -15.77
C GLY A 480 11.44 -0.80 -16.54
N GLY A 481 12.32 -1.55 -15.87
CA GLY A 481 13.42 -2.28 -16.49
C GLY A 481 12.95 -3.38 -17.44
N MET A 482 11.88 -4.09 -17.09
CA MET A 482 11.24 -5.09 -17.95
C MET A 482 10.58 -4.43 -19.17
N VAL A 483 9.82 -3.35 -18.97
CA VAL A 483 9.23 -2.57 -20.08
C VAL A 483 10.32 -2.11 -21.04
N GLN A 484 11.39 -1.50 -20.53
CA GLN A 484 12.51 -1.03 -21.34
C GLN A 484 13.22 -2.18 -22.08
N TYR A 485 13.33 -3.34 -21.43
CA TYR A 485 13.89 -4.54 -22.06
C TYR A 485 13.04 -4.97 -23.27
N PHE A 486 11.72 -5.08 -23.12
CA PHE A 486 10.85 -5.47 -24.24
C PHE A 486 10.86 -4.45 -25.39
N LEU A 487 10.88 -3.15 -25.05
CA LEU A 487 10.96 -2.07 -26.04
C LEU A 487 12.19 -2.20 -26.93
N THR A 488 13.31 -2.66 -26.37
CA THR A 488 14.56 -2.87 -27.10
C THR A 488 14.67 -4.25 -27.76
N HIS A 489 13.76 -5.17 -27.44
CA HIS A 489 13.75 -6.57 -27.88
C HIS A 489 12.45 -6.94 -28.61
N GLY A 490 11.95 -6.06 -29.48
CA GLY A 490 10.90 -6.38 -30.44
C GLY A 490 9.46 -6.43 -29.90
N ASN A 491 9.24 -6.19 -28.61
CA ASN A 491 7.91 -6.07 -27.98
C ASN A 491 6.94 -7.25 -28.23
N ASP A 492 7.44 -8.48 -28.35
CA ASP A 492 6.57 -9.67 -28.48
C ASP A 492 6.12 -10.25 -27.14
N GLN A 493 6.57 -9.67 -26.03
CA GLN A 493 6.15 -9.97 -24.67
C GLN A 493 5.77 -8.67 -23.96
N LYS A 494 4.90 -8.78 -22.95
CA LYS A 494 4.48 -7.66 -22.11
C LYS A 494 4.44 -8.05 -20.64
N ILE A 495 4.66 -7.06 -19.79
CA ILE A 495 4.53 -7.14 -18.34
C ILE A 495 3.34 -6.31 -17.87
N ASP A 496 2.67 -6.77 -16.81
CA ASP A 496 1.66 -6.02 -16.08
C ASP A 496 1.84 -6.22 -14.57
N VAL A 497 1.16 -5.43 -13.75
CA VAL A 497 1.25 -5.50 -12.29
C VAL A 497 -0.14 -5.44 -11.64
N VAL A 498 -0.36 -6.28 -10.64
CA VAL A 498 -1.52 -6.21 -9.75
C VAL A 498 -1.01 -6.04 -8.32
N ARG A 499 -1.42 -4.96 -7.65
CA ARG A 499 -0.99 -4.67 -6.28
C ARG A 499 -1.93 -5.30 -5.26
N ARG A 500 -1.35 -5.82 -4.17
CA ARG A 500 -2.03 -6.48 -3.04
C ARG A 500 -3.12 -7.49 -3.46
N PRO A 501 -2.86 -8.44 -4.39
CA PRO A 501 -3.90 -9.35 -4.86
C PRO A 501 -4.29 -10.37 -3.78
N ASP A 502 -5.57 -10.75 -3.77
CA ASP A 502 -6.02 -11.96 -3.06
C ASP A 502 -5.59 -13.24 -3.81
N TYR A 503 -5.59 -14.39 -3.12
CA TYR A 503 -5.14 -15.65 -3.71
C TYR A 503 -5.97 -16.05 -4.94
N ARG A 504 -7.25 -15.70 -4.94
CA ARG A 504 -8.14 -15.97 -6.06
C ARG A 504 -7.67 -15.25 -7.32
N THR A 505 -7.30 -13.98 -7.20
CA THR A 505 -6.73 -13.18 -8.27
C THR A 505 -5.42 -13.79 -8.75
N ILE A 506 -4.52 -14.16 -7.84
CA ILE A 506 -3.25 -14.83 -8.16
C ILE A 506 -3.50 -16.11 -8.97
N ARG A 507 -4.40 -16.99 -8.49
CA ARG A 507 -4.73 -18.25 -9.16
C ARG A 507 -5.38 -18.02 -10.53
N ASN A 508 -6.24 -17.03 -10.67
CA ASN A 508 -6.83 -16.69 -11.97
C ASN A 508 -5.76 -16.19 -12.96
N LEU A 509 -4.84 -15.32 -12.53
CA LEU A 509 -3.73 -14.86 -13.38
C LEU A 509 -2.84 -16.04 -13.81
N PHE A 510 -2.48 -16.92 -12.87
CA PHE A 510 -1.55 -18.03 -13.12
C PHE A 510 -2.18 -19.19 -13.89
N GLN A 511 -3.34 -19.69 -13.46
CA GLN A 511 -3.93 -20.93 -13.95
C GLN A 511 -5.00 -20.70 -15.02
N GLU A 512 -5.85 -19.68 -14.84
CA GLU A 512 -6.94 -19.41 -15.80
C GLU A 512 -6.42 -18.65 -17.01
N LYS A 513 -5.73 -17.53 -16.77
CA LYS A 513 -5.12 -16.69 -17.82
C LYS A 513 -3.77 -17.21 -18.33
N GLU A 514 -3.20 -18.24 -17.68
CA GLU A 514 -1.92 -18.87 -18.06
C GLU A 514 -0.76 -17.88 -18.17
N LEU A 515 -0.80 -16.81 -17.36
CA LEU A 515 0.26 -15.82 -17.29
C LEU A 515 1.40 -16.38 -16.44
N PHE A 516 2.62 -15.95 -16.76
CA PHE A 516 3.74 -16.16 -15.85
C PHE A 516 3.59 -15.17 -14.68
N VAL A 517 3.61 -15.67 -13.45
CA VAL A 517 3.33 -14.87 -12.25
C VAL A 517 4.60 -14.79 -11.40
N ILE A 518 5.02 -13.58 -11.07
CA ILE A 518 6.12 -13.30 -10.14
C ILE A 518 5.54 -12.54 -8.94
N MET A 519 5.63 -13.14 -7.76
CA MET A 519 5.17 -12.53 -6.51
C MET A 519 6.29 -11.68 -5.92
N ALA A 520 6.00 -10.41 -5.66
CA ALA A 520 6.88 -9.49 -4.94
C ALA A 520 6.52 -9.52 -3.45
N VAL A 521 7.40 -10.13 -2.64
CA VAL A 521 7.14 -10.53 -1.26
C VAL A 521 8.02 -9.71 -0.29
N SER A 522 7.41 -9.01 0.67
CA SER A 522 8.11 -8.20 1.70
C SER A 522 8.43 -9.01 2.95
N GLY A 523 9.24 -8.48 3.87
CA GLY A 523 9.71 -9.17 5.07
C GLY A 523 11.18 -9.54 4.99
N THR A 524 11.63 -10.49 5.82
CA THR A 524 13.06 -10.86 5.93
C THR A 524 13.33 -12.27 5.40
N PRO A 525 13.90 -12.44 4.20
CA PRO A 525 14.28 -11.40 3.24
C PRO A 525 13.12 -10.92 2.34
N GLY A 526 13.31 -9.80 1.64
CA GLY A 526 12.43 -9.37 0.55
C GLY A 526 12.78 -10.07 -0.78
N LEU A 527 11.78 -10.60 -1.48
CA LEU A 527 11.99 -11.54 -2.60
C LEU A 527 11.08 -11.27 -3.80
N TYR A 528 11.58 -11.61 -4.99
CA TYR A 528 10.74 -11.92 -6.16
C TYR A 528 10.65 -13.44 -6.31
N LEU A 529 9.44 -13.99 -6.27
CA LEU A 529 9.18 -15.44 -6.31
C LEU A 529 8.28 -15.79 -7.49
N PRO A 530 8.85 -16.33 -8.59
CA PRO A 530 8.08 -16.93 -9.66
C PRO A 530 7.21 -18.07 -9.14
N LEU A 531 5.89 -17.98 -9.36
CA LEU A 531 4.95 -19.03 -9.04
C LEU A 531 5.02 -20.10 -10.14
N THR A 532 5.34 -21.33 -9.74
CA THR A 532 5.53 -22.47 -10.66
C THR A 532 4.47 -23.55 -10.48
N GLY A 533 3.71 -23.53 -9.38
CA GLY A 533 2.63 -24.47 -9.18
C GLY A 533 1.58 -24.03 -8.17
N VAL A 534 0.35 -24.51 -8.35
CA VAL A 534 -0.76 -24.42 -7.38
C VAL A 534 -1.42 -25.78 -7.24
N ASN A 535 -1.81 -26.14 -6.01
CA ASN A 535 -2.43 -27.44 -5.74
C ASN A 535 -3.65 -27.32 -4.82
N GLY A 536 -4.73 -27.97 -5.23
CA GLY A 536 -5.93 -28.17 -4.45
C GLY A 536 -6.78 -26.92 -4.25
N LEU A 537 -7.63 -26.98 -3.24
CA LEU A 537 -8.34 -25.86 -2.66
C LEU A 537 -7.67 -25.47 -1.34
N ALA A 538 -8.24 -24.50 -0.62
CA ALA A 538 -7.78 -24.18 0.72
C ALA A 538 -7.84 -25.42 1.63
N ASP A 539 -6.84 -25.59 2.48
CA ASP A 539 -6.89 -26.55 3.57
C ASP A 539 -7.80 -26.06 4.71
N SER A 540 -7.88 -26.83 5.80
CA SER A 540 -8.69 -26.49 6.98
C SER A 540 -8.26 -25.19 7.68
N GLN A 541 -7.08 -24.67 7.38
CA GLN A 541 -6.54 -23.42 7.93
C GLN A 541 -6.68 -22.24 6.96
N GLY A 542 -7.32 -22.43 5.81
CA GLY A 542 -7.45 -21.39 4.78
C GLY A 542 -6.17 -21.17 3.97
N GLN A 543 -5.26 -22.16 3.96
CA GLN A 543 -3.98 -22.09 3.26
C GLN A 543 -4.06 -22.83 1.94
N TYR A 544 -3.42 -22.27 0.92
CA TYR A 544 -3.39 -22.81 -0.44
C TYR A 544 -1.98 -23.28 -0.77
N ALA A 545 -1.84 -24.55 -1.18
CA ALA A 545 -0.54 -25.09 -1.54
C ALA A 545 -0.03 -24.46 -2.85
N ALA A 546 1.21 -23.98 -2.81
CA ALA A 546 1.88 -23.33 -3.92
C ALA A 546 3.33 -23.82 -4.05
N THR A 547 3.83 -23.85 -5.28
CA THR A 547 5.23 -24.11 -5.59
C THR A 547 5.81 -22.86 -6.23
N VAL A 548 6.99 -22.43 -5.79
CA VAL A 548 7.71 -21.28 -6.34
C VAL A 548 9.10 -21.68 -6.80
N ALA A 549 9.67 -20.93 -7.74
CA ALA A 549 11.11 -20.94 -7.96
C ALA A 549 11.77 -20.03 -6.93
N ASN A 550 12.68 -20.58 -6.13
CA ASN A 550 13.37 -19.82 -5.10
C ASN A 550 14.71 -19.31 -5.66
N PRO A 551 14.85 -17.99 -5.92
CA PRO A 551 16.06 -17.43 -6.52
C PRO A 551 17.28 -17.55 -5.61
N VAL A 552 17.10 -17.62 -4.29
CA VAL A 552 18.22 -17.72 -3.33
C VAL A 552 18.87 -19.11 -3.38
N THR A 553 18.08 -20.15 -3.61
CA THR A 553 18.58 -21.54 -3.65
C THR A 553 18.76 -22.07 -5.06
N GLY A 554 18.12 -21.46 -6.06
CA GLY A 554 18.02 -22.00 -7.42
C GLY A 554 17.20 -23.28 -7.52
N THR A 555 16.29 -23.52 -6.57
CA THR A 555 15.46 -24.73 -6.52
C THR A 555 13.99 -24.40 -6.35
N SER A 556 13.12 -25.37 -6.62
CA SER A 556 11.69 -25.21 -6.38
C SER A 556 11.37 -25.40 -4.89
N LEU A 557 10.54 -24.52 -4.34
CA LEU A 557 10.07 -24.57 -2.96
C LEU A 557 8.56 -24.80 -2.94
N ASN A 558 8.12 -25.86 -2.25
CA ASN A 558 6.71 -26.06 -1.93
C ASN A 558 6.38 -25.36 -0.62
N SER A 559 5.34 -24.54 -0.62
CA SER A 559 4.88 -23.80 0.54
C SER A 559 3.40 -23.43 0.42
N TYR A 560 2.96 -22.40 1.14
CA TYR A 560 1.56 -22.00 1.25
C TYR A 560 1.36 -20.50 1.00
N ILE A 561 0.22 -20.17 0.39
CA ILE A 561 -0.33 -18.81 0.32
C ILE A 561 -1.59 -18.76 1.19
N ARG A 562 -1.87 -17.63 1.84
CA ARG A 562 -3.16 -17.36 2.51
C ARG A 562 -3.66 -15.96 2.21
N ASN A 563 -4.96 -15.74 2.28
CA ASN A 563 -5.52 -14.39 2.26
C ASN A 563 -5.31 -13.71 3.62
N TYR A 564 -4.88 -12.45 3.61
CA TYR A 564 -4.66 -11.66 4.83
C TYR A 564 -4.85 -10.17 4.55
N ASN A 565 -5.64 -9.50 5.40
CA ASN A 565 -5.86 -8.05 5.38
C ASN A 565 -6.12 -7.44 3.98
N GLY A 566 -7.05 -8.05 3.23
CA GLY A 566 -7.43 -7.60 1.89
C GLY A 566 -6.42 -7.92 0.78
N GLY A 567 -5.32 -8.62 1.07
CA GLY A 567 -4.37 -9.15 0.10
C GLY A 567 -4.01 -10.61 0.42
N SER A 568 -2.76 -10.98 0.15
CA SER A 568 -2.25 -12.34 0.39
C SER A 568 -0.88 -12.33 1.05
N GLN A 569 -0.56 -13.43 1.74
CA GLN A 569 0.76 -13.71 2.30
C GLN A 569 1.31 -15.02 1.78
N PHE A 570 2.63 -15.10 1.60
CA PHE A 570 3.36 -16.33 1.27
C PHE A 570 4.15 -16.80 2.50
N TYR A 571 4.15 -18.11 2.76
CA TYR A 571 4.92 -18.69 3.86
C TYR A 571 6.35 -18.99 3.40
N TYR A 572 7.34 -18.38 4.03
CA TYR A 572 8.75 -18.52 3.68
C TYR A 572 9.61 -18.49 4.94
N ASN A 573 10.64 -19.35 5.02
CA ASN A 573 11.55 -19.44 6.18
C ASN A 573 10.84 -19.46 7.56
N SER A 574 9.74 -20.20 7.64
CA SER A 574 8.90 -20.35 8.84
C SER A 574 8.08 -19.11 9.26
N VAL A 575 8.02 -18.07 8.44
CA VAL A 575 7.29 -16.82 8.70
C VAL A 575 6.33 -16.51 7.54
N TRP A 576 5.27 -15.75 7.81
CA TRP A 576 4.38 -15.23 6.77
C TRP A 576 4.85 -13.88 6.28
N HIS A 577 4.91 -13.74 4.97
CA HIS A 577 5.39 -12.54 4.28
C HIS A 577 4.29 -11.96 3.41
N ASP A 578 4.10 -10.65 3.42
CA ASP A 578 3.08 -9.99 2.58
C ASP A 578 3.47 -10.04 1.10
N ILE A 579 2.48 -10.35 0.25
CA ILE A 579 2.60 -10.23 -1.21
C ILE A 579 2.14 -8.82 -1.58
N ASP A 580 3.09 -7.90 -1.71
CA ASP A 580 2.79 -6.48 -1.97
C ASP A 580 2.28 -6.27 -3.40
N ALA A 581 2.82 -7.05 -4.34
CA ALA A 581 2.45 -7.02 -5.75
C ALA A 581 2.66 -8.36 -6.44
N VAL A 582 1.98 -8.54 -7.55
CA VAL A 582 2.21 -9.61 -8.51
C VAL A 582 2.49 -8.99 -9.86
N PHE A 583 3.67 -9.30 -10.40
CA PHE A 583 4.02 -8.99 -11.77
C PHE A 583 3.61 -10.16 -12.65
N THR A 584 2.98 -9.87 -13.79
CA THR A 584 2.55 -10.88 -14.74
C THR A 584 3.23 -10.66 -16.07
N LEU A 585 3.71 -11.74 -16.69
CA LEU A 585 4.25 -11.71 -18.04
C LEU A 585 3.42 -12.57 -18.98
N MET A 586 3.23 -12.08 -20.20
CA MET A 586 2.68 -12.86 -21.30
C MET A 586 3.30 -12.54 -22.65
N GLY A 587 3.29 -13.52 -23.56
CA GLY A 587 3.46 -13.26 -24.98
C GLY A 587 2.35 -12.35 -25.49
N TYR A 588 2.69 -11.31 -26.26
CA TYR A 588 1.79 -10.21 -26.60
C TYR A 588 0.52 -10.67 -27.33
N SER A 589 0.67 -11.64 -28.25
CA SER A 589 -0.43 -12.23 -29.03
C SER A 589 -0.99 -13.53 -28.43
N TYR A 590 -0.56 -13.92 -27.22
CA TYR A 590 -1.03 -15.14 -26.59
C TYR A 590 -2.52 -15.07 -26.24
N THR A 591 -3.26 -16.12 -26.56
CA THR A 591 -4.67 -16.26 -26.21
C THR A 591 -4.93 -17.60 -25.51
N VAL A 592 -5.68 -17.54 -24.40
CA VAL A 592 -6.10 -18.74 -23.68
C VAL A 592 -7.24 -19.41 -24.42
N THR A 593 -7.13 -20.71 -24.65
CA THR A 593 -8.22 -21.51 -25.21
C THR A 593 -9.25 -21.83 -24.15
N ARG A 594 -10.52 -21.50 -24.42
CA ARG A 594 -11.67 -21.85 -23.61
C ARG A 594 -12.73 -22.53 -24.47
N ASN A 595 -13.56 -23.36 -23.85
CA ASN A 595 -14.70 -23.98 -24.50
C ASN A 595 -15.93 -23.07 -24.37
N LEU A 596 -16.61 -22.82 -25.48
CA LEU A 596 -17.81 -21.99 -25.48
C LEU A 596 -18.97 -22.69 -24.75
N ILE A 597 -19.64 -21.97 -23.84
CA ILE A 597 -20.96 -22.33 -23.33
C ILE A 597 -22.02 -21.72 -24.26
N GLY A 598 -21.91 -20.42 -24.52
CA GLY A 598 -22.78 -19.67 -25.41
C GLY A 598 -22.54 -18.17 -25.32
N THR A 599 -23.27 -17.41 -26.15
CA THR A 599 -23.20 -15.95 -26.17
C THR A 599 -24.61 -15.39 -26.11
N ASP A 600 -24.83 -14.47 -25.18
CA ASP A 600 -26.01 -13.62 -25.13
C ASP A 600 -25.71 -12.32 -25.90
N LEU A 601 -26.59 -11.96 -26.84
CA LEU A 601 -26.42 -10.83 -27.76
C LEU A 601 -27.42 -9.68 -27.50
N ASN A 602 -28.29 -9.81 -26.49
CA ASN A 602 -29.34 -8.81 -26.27
C ASN A 602 -29.63 -8.51 -24.79
N GLY A 603 -29.21 -9.37 -23.85
CA GLY A 603 -29.42 -9.16 -22.42
C GLY A 603 -30.90 -9.08 -22.02
N ALA A 604 -31.83 -9.54 -22.86
CA ALA A 604 -33.28 -9.31 -22.70
C ALA A 604 -33.85 -9.97 -21.43
N ASP A 605 -33.24 -11.06 -20.97
CA ASP A 605 -33.57 -11.76 -19.73
C ASP A 605 -32.44 -11.68 -18.68
N GLY A 606 -31.63 -10.63 -18.77
CA GLY A 606 -30.36 -10.48 -18.09
C GLY A 606 -29.26 -11.30 -18.76
N TRP A 607 -28.01 -10.85 -18.67
CA TRP A 607 -26.88 -11.50 -19.33
C TRP A 607 -26.72 -12.94 -18.87
N SER A 608 -27.18 -13.89 -19.70
CA SER A 608 -27.30 -15.28 -19.27
C SER A 608 -27.34 -16.29 -20.41
N PHE A 609 -27.04 -17.54 -20.09
CA PHE A 609 -27.11 -18.63 -21.06
C PHE A 609 -27.42 -19.97 -20.40
N ASP A 610 -28.19 -20.84 -21.06
CA ASP A 610 -28.49 -22.19 -20.56
C ASP A 610 -27.38 -23.18 -20.93
N TRP A 611 -26.65 -23.64 -19.91
CA TRP A 611 -25.62 -24.65 -20.05
C TRP A 611 -26.21 -26.05 -19.87
N ASN A 612 -26.57 -26.71 -20.98
CA ASN A 612 -27.35 -27.95 -20.95
C ASN A 612 -26.53 -29.24 -20.90
N SER A 613 -25.41 -29.31 -21.63
CA SER A 613 -24.55 -30.50 -21.61
C SER A 613 -23.16 -30.20 -22.16
N THR A 614 -22.13 -30.54 -21.40
CA THR A 614 -20.72 -30.57 -21.85
C THR A 614 -20.03 -31.79 -21.24
N PRO A 615 -18.89 -32.23 -21.80
CA PRO A 615 -18.09 -33.30 -21.21
C PRO A 615 -17.40 -32.80 -19.93
N LEU A 616 -18.15 -32.71 -18.82
CA LEU A 616 -17.61 -32.44 -17.50
C LEU A 616 -17.35 -33.76 -16.76
N THR A 617 -16.23 -33.81 -16.07
CA THR A 617 -15.80 -34.93 -15.24
C THR A 617 -16.25 -34.67 -13.82
N LYS A 618 -16.98 -35.62 -13.24
CA LYS A 618 -17.48 -35.52 -11.87
C LYS A 618 -16.33 -35.26 -10.89
N ASP A 619 -16.62 -34.45 -9.88
CA ASP A 619 -15.73 -34.05 -8.79
C ASP A 619 -14.50 -33.26 -9.25
N SER A 620 -14.51 -32.74 -10.49
CA SER A 620 -13.43 -31.93 -11.06
C SER A 620 -13.74 -30.43 -11.00
N LEU A 621 -12.70 -29.60 -11.00
CA LEU A 621 -12.82 -28.15 -10.97
C LEU A 621 -12.79 -27.53 -12.38
N TYR A 622 -13.51 -26.42 -12.54
CA TYR A 622 -13.65 -25.68 -13.78
C TYR A 622 -13.59 -24.18 -13.54
N PHE A 623 -12.90 -23.46 -14.42
CA PHE A 623 -13.10 -22.02 -14.55
C PHE A 623 -14.29 -21.77 -15.45
N VAL A 624 -15.23 -20.94 -14.98
CA VAL A 624 -16.35 -20.41 -15.76
C VAL A 624 -16.14 -18.92 -15.90
N THR A 625 -16.02 -18.45 -17.13
CA THR A 625 -15.66 -17.09 -17.48
C THR A 625 -16.80 -16.44 -18.24
N ALA A 626 -17.23 -15.26 -17.81
CA ALA A 626 -18.10 -14.38 -18.59
C ALA A 626 -17.24 -13.24 -19.14
N THR A 627 -17.37 -12.96 -20.43
CA THR A 627 -16.65 -11.91 -21.15
C THR A 627 -17.65 -11.01 -21.85
N ALA A 628 -17.75 -9.76 -21.42
CA ALA A 628 -18.62 -8.75 -22.00
C ALA A 628 -17.85 -8.01 -23.09
N THR A 629 -18.56 -7.63 -24.15
CA THR A 629 -18.05 -6.72 -25.18
C THR A 629 -19.00 -5.54 -25.31
N ASP A 630 -18.47 -4.33 -25.20
CA ASP A 630 -19.25 -3.11 -25.36
C ASP A 630 -19.45 -2.73 -26.84
N ALA A 631 -20.20 -1.65 -27.10
CA ALA A 631 -20.43 -1.15 -28.46
C ALA A 631 -19.17 -0.58 -29.14
N THR A 632 -18.12 -0.30 -28.38
CA THR A 632 -16.83 0.22 -28.86
C THR A 632 -15.78 -0.87 -29.07
N GLY A 633 -16.12 -2.13 -28.76
CA GLY A 633 -15.26 -3.30 -28.89
C GLY A 633 -14.35 -3.57 -27.69
N ARG A 634 -14.55 -2.89 -26.55
CA ARG A 634 -13.83 -3.15 -25.31
C ARG A 634 -14.36 -4.37 -24.60
N ILE A 635 -13.48 -4.98 -23.82
CA ILE A 635 -13.72 -6.27 -23.22
C ILE A 635 -13.46 -6.21 -21.72
N GLY A 636 -14.43 -6.70 -20.95
CA GLY A 636 -14.30 -6.95 -19.52
C GLY A 636 -14.66 -8.41 -19.24
N ALA A 637 -14.02 -9.01 -18.23
CA ALA A 637 -14.22 -10.42 -17.96
C ALA A 637 -14.16 -10.73 -16.46
N THR A 638 -15.01 -11.66 -16.05
CA THR A 638 -15.05 -12.18 -14.67
C THR A 638 -15.01 -13.70 -14.71
N THR A 639 -14.35 -14.30 -13.71
CA THR A 639 -14.07 -15.74 -13.70
C THR A 639 -14.34 -16.33 -12.32
N MET A 640 -15.09 -17.43 -12.30
CA MET A 640 -15.41 -18.21 -11.11
C MET A 640 -14.77 -19.60 -11.22
N LEU A 641 -14.13 -20.06 -10.16
CA LEU A 641 -13.70 -21.45 -10.02
C LEU A 641 -14.85 -22.24 -9.42
N THR A 642 -15.29 -23.31 -10.05
CA THR A 642 -16.43 -24.13 -9.63
C THR A 642 -16.08 -25.61 -9.62
N GLN A 643 -16.89 -26.43 -8.96
CA GLN A 643 -16.76 -27.89 -8.98
C GLN A 643 -17.93 -28.51 -9.70
N TYR A 644 -17.70 -29.42 -10.65
CA TYR A 644 -18.79 -30.21 -11.21
C TYR A 644 -19.07 -31.42 -10.33
N GLY A 645 -20.29 -31.52 -9.82
CA GLY A 645 -20.63 -32.53 -8.83
C GLY A 645 -22.13 -32.71 -8.69
N CYS A 646 -22.79 -33.23 -9.72
CA CYS A 646 -24.17 -33.67 -9.57
C CYS A 646 -24.20 -34.84 -8.57
N LYS A 647 -24.55 -34.56 -7.31
CA LYS A 647 -24.98 -35.60 -6.38
C LYS A 647 -26.32 -36.12 -6.90
N THR A 648 -26.39 -37.41 -7.20
CA THR A 648 -27.66 -38.08 -7.45
C THR A 648 -28.37 -38.20 -6.12
N TYR A 649 -29.34 -37.32 -5.90
CA TYR A 649 -30.19 -37.37 -4.73
C TYR A 649 -31.26 -38.44 -4.90
N ILE A 650 -31.65 -39.05 -3.78
CA ILE A 650 -32.79 -39.96 -3.79
C ILE A 650 -34.03 -39.11 -4.09
N LYS A 651 -34.83 -39.54 -5.07
CA LYS A 651 -36.07 -38.86 -5.44
C LYS A 651 -37.00 -38.82 -4.24
N GLY A 652 -37.40 -37.61 -3.82
CA GLY A 652 -38.19 -37.38 -2.61
C GLY A 652 -37.41 -37.15 -1.32
N ASP A 653 -36.07 -37.29 -1.31
CA ASP A 653 -35.19 -36.98 -0.17
C ASP A 653 -34.64 -35.55 -0.34
N TYR A 654 -35.37 -34.57 0.17
CA TYR A 654 -35.08 -33.14 0.01
C TYR A 654 -34.12 -32.62 1.07
N ASN A 655 -34.01 -33.29 2.22
CA ASN A 655 -33.08 -32.93 3.29
C ASN A 655 -31.74 -33.68 3.21
N ASP A 656 -31.59 -34.62 2.28
CA ASP A 656 -30.38 -35.41 2.01
C ASP A 656 -29.92 -36.24 3.21
N ASP A 657 -30.89 -36.71 4.02
CA ASP A 657 -30.66 -37.60 5.17
C ASP A 657 -30.58 -39.08 4.79
N GLY A 658 -30.83 -39.40 3.51
CA GLY A 658 -30.78 -40.74 2.95
C GLY A 658 -32.11 -41.50 3.02
N LEU A 659 -33.19 -40.92 3.55
CA LEU A 659 -34.49 -41.56 3.75
C LEU A 659 -35.64 -40.66 3.30
N VAL A 660 -36.47 -41.14 2.36
CA VAL A 660 -37.70 -40.40 1.98
C VAL A 660 -38.77 -40.51 3.07
N ASN A 661 -38.94 -39.47 3.88
CA ASN A 661 -39.79 -39.46 5.06
C ASN A 661 -40.44 -38.07 5.32
N ILE A 662 -41.14 -37.92 6.46
CA ILE A 662 -41.87 -36.69 6.78
C ILE A 662 -40.96 -35.45 6.91
N GLY A 663 -39.68 -35.64 7.24
CA GLY A 663 -38.66 -34.60 7.27
C GLY A 663 -38.52 -33.87 5.93
N ASP A 664 -38.66 -34.60 4.82
CA ASP A 664 -38.63 -34.06 3.45
C ASP A 664 -39.82 -33.17 3.14
N ALA A 665 -41.01 -33.63 3.53
CA ALA A 665 -42.23 -32.83 3.39
C ALA A 665 -42.15 -31.56 4.27
N ILE A 666 -41.59 -31.66 5.48
CA ILE A 666 -41.38 -30.50 6.36
C ILE A 666 -40.38 -29.52 5.72
N MET A 667 -39.32 -30.00 5.10
CA MET A 667 -38.36 -29.15 4.39
C MET A 667 -39.03 -28.39 3.25
N LEU A 668 -39.83 -29.06 2.40
CA LEU A 668 -40.58 -28.39 1.35
C LEU A 668 -41.60 -27.39 1.91
N ILE A 669 -42.32 -27.72 2.98
CA ILE A 669 -43.25 -26.77 3.64
C ILE A 669 -42.49 -25.51 4.09
N ASN A 670 -41.33 -25.67 4.70
CA ASN A 670 -40.53 -24.54 5.16
C ASN A 670 -39.99 -23.72 3.98
N TYR A 671 -39.56 -24.37 2.90
CA TYR A 671 -39.09 -23.70 1.69
C TYR A 671 -40.21 -22.91 1.00
N VAL A 672 -41.35 -23.55 0.72
CA VAL A 672 -42.49 -22.97 -0.01
C VAL A 672 -43.19 -21.88 0.81
N TYR A 673 -43.43 -22.10 2.10
CA TYR A 673 -44.30 -21.23 2.91
C TYR A 673 -43.59 -20.37 3.95
N LYS A 674 -42.37 -20.72 4.35
CA LYS A 674 -41.68 -20.03 5.44
C LYS A 674 -40.38 -19.34 5.01
N LYS A 675 -40.13 -19.23 3.70
CA LYS A 675 -38.88 -18.69 3.14
C LYS A 675 -37.64 -19.40 3.72
N GLY A 676 -37.76 -20.69 4.02
CA GLY A 676 -36.66 -21.52 4.47
C GLY A 676 -35.64 -21.78 3.37
N ALA A 677 -34.55 -22.48 3.70
CA ALA A 677 -33.57 -22.90 2.72
C ALA A 677 -34.20 -23.82 1.65
N ALA A 678 -33.72 -23.72 0.40
CA ALA A 678 -34.09 -24.64 -0.66
C ALA A 678 -33.68 -26.08 -0.33
N PRO A 679 -34.33 -27.11 -0.92
CA PRO A 679 -33.89 -28.50 -0.81
C PRO A 679 -32.39 -28.64 -1.05
N ILE A 680 -31.76 -29.55 -0.31
CA ILE A 680 -30.35 -29.89 -0.54
C ILE A 680 -30.23 -30.39 -1.98
N GLY A 681 -29.32 -29.83 -2.77
CA GLY A 681 -29.26 -30.12 -4.22
C GLY A 681 -30.06 -29.17 -5.12
N GLY A 682 -30.72 -28.16 -4.56
CA GLY A 682 -31.23 -27.00 -5.31
C GLY A 682 -32.75 -26.92 -5.38
N ALA A 683 -33.23 -25.68 -5.59
CA ALA A 683 -34.66 -25.33 -5.65
C ALA A 683 -35.46 -26.12 -6.69
N TYR A 684 -34.85 -26.46 -7.83
CA TYR A 684 -35.52 -27.18 -8.91
C TYR A 684 -35.97 -28.59 -8.51
N ARG A 685 -35.43 -29.16 -7.42
CA ARG A 685 -35.88 -30.44 -6.87
C ARG A 685 -37.25 -30.35 -6.21
N ALA A 686 -37.67 -29.16 -5.78
CA ALA A 686 -38.94 -28.95 -5.08
C ALA A 686 -40.18 -29.16 -5.95
N ASP A 687 -40.04 -29.17 -7.28
CA ASP A 687 -41.09 -29.57 -8.22
C ASP A 687 -41.18 -31.11 -8.25
N ALA A 688 -41.77 -31.67 -7.19
CA ALA A 688 -41.86 -33.10 -6.95
C ALA A 688 -42.77 -33.81 -7.96
N ASN A 689 -43.78 -33.09 -8.48
CA ASN A 689 -44.77 -33.60 -9.40
C ASN A 689 -44.47 -33.31 -10.89
N CYS A 690 -43.37 -32.62 -11.19
CA CYS A 690 -42.95 -32.24 -12.53
C CYS A 690 -43.96 -31.36 -13.28
N SER A 691 -44.67 -30.50 -12.56
CA SER A 691 -45.60 -29.54 -13.14
C SER A 691 -44.90 -28.33 -13.77
N GLY A 692 -43.63 -28.10 -13.45
CA GLY A 692 -42.89 -26.90 -13.82
C GLY A 692 -43.13 -25.72 -12.86
N THR A 693 -43.94 -25.91 -11.81
CA THR A 693 -44.25 -24.92 -10.79
C THR A 693 -44.01 -25.51 -9.40
N ILE A 694 -43.40 -24.74 -8.49
CA ILE A 694 -43.14 -25.18 -7.11
C ILE A 694 -44.22 -24.61 -6.19
N ASP A 695 -45.14 -25.45 -5.72
CA ASP A 695 -46.26 -25.03 -4.89
C ASP A 695 -46.76 -26.10 -3.89
N LEU A 696 -47.99 -25.93 -3.37
CA LEU A 696 -48.62 -26.88 -2.44
C LEU A 696 -48.76 -28.29 -3.03
N ALA A 697 -48.96 -28.40 -4.34
CA ALA A 697 -49.19 -29.66 -5.01
C ALA A 697 -47.96 -30.56 -4.91
N ASP A 698 -46.75 -30.00 -4.88
CA ASP A 698 -45.50 -30.75 -4.68
C ASP A 698 -45.41 -31.34 -3.28
N ILE A 699 -45.73 -30.54 -2.26
CA ILE A 699 -45.76 -31.00 -0.87
C ILE A 699 -46.77 -32.14 -0.71
N ILE A 700 -47.98 -31.99 -1.27
CA ILE A 700 -49.00 -33.03 -1.27
C ILE A 700 -48.51 -34.29 -2.00
N TYR A 701 -47.79 -34.13 -3.11
CA TYR A 701 -47.25 -35.23 -3.88
C TYR A 701 -46.27 -36.08 -3.06
N VAL A 702 -45.36 -35.42 -2.35
CA VAL A 702 -44.36 -36.05 -1.49
C VAL A 702 -45.00 -36.75 -0.30
N ILE A 703 -45.99 -36.11 0.34
CA ILE A 703 -46.76 -36.73 1.42
C ILE A 703 -47.50 -37.99 0.92
N LYS A 704 -48.12 -37.94 -0.25
CA LYS A 704 -48.78 -39.12 -0.85
C LYS A 704 -47.79 -40.25 -1.11
N TYR A 705 -46.59 -39.93 -1.59
CA TYR A 705 -45.54 -40.92 -1.80
C TYR A 705 -45.07 -41.56 -0.49
N ILE A 706 -44.81 -40.76 0.56
CA ILE A 706 -44.40 -41.24 1.89
C ILE A 706 -45.41 -42.25 2.45
N TYR A 707 -46.72 -41.98 2.29
CA TYR A 707 -47.79 -42.88 2.76
C TYR A 707 -48.19 -43.96 1.73
N SER A 708 -47.38 -44.20 0.70
CA SER A 708 -47.61 -45.23 -0.34
C SER A 708 -48.94 -45.07 -1.11
N GLN A 709 -49.46 -43.84 -1.21
CA GLN A 709 -50.66 -43.49 -1.96
C GLN A 709 -50.35 -42.72 -3.27
N GLY A 710 -49.07 -42.61 -3.63
CA GLY A 710 -48.60 -41.90 -4.81
C GLY A 710 -47.37 -42.56 -5.44
N THR A 711 -47.02 -42.12 -6.64
CA THR A 711 -45.80 -42.53 -7.34
C THR A 711 -44.58 -41.79 -6.80
N GLN A 712 -43.38 -42.34 -7.04
CA GLN A 712 -42.13 -41.69 -6.65
C GLN A 712 -42.02 -40.29 -7.28
N PRO A 713 -41.59 -39.25 -6.52
CA PRO A 713 -41.29 -37.93 -7.04
C PRO A 713 -40.36 -37.99 -8.24
N CYS A 714 -40.51 -37.05 -9.16
CA CYS A 714 -39.72 -37.09 -10.39
C CYS A 714 -38.27 -36.59 -10.21
N ARG A 715 -37.97 -35.87 -9.12
CA ARG A 715 -36.69 -35.20 -8.82
C ARG A 715 -36.20 -35.40 -7.38
#